data_AF-W3VDZ1-F1
#
_entry.id   AF-W3VDZ1-F1
#
_cell.length_a   1.000
_cell.length_b   1.000
_cell.length_c   1.000
_cell.angle_alpha   90.00
_cell.angle_beta   90.00
_cell.angle_gamma   90.00
#
_symmetry.space_group_name_H-M   'P 1'
#
loop_
_entity.id
_entity.type
_entity.pdbx_description
1 polymer ?
#
loop_
_entity_poly.entity_id
_entity_poly.type
_entity_poly.pdbx_seq_one_letter_code
_entity_poly.pdbx_strand_id
1 'polypeptide(L)'
;MLSTTTSTATVRAAWRPFSTTALVGAASSSSRDPAAFWTSDERLIKALRRRQEAYRLSQVGNSARKTSDRIEAAQLANAEVRWLVQHVRKLQTDTAASKSSSRQNLDRASRRRLVAMATQMTRANVPLSYLLGSVPFGSLPVELTVRPPTLLPRPETEHWATQVVADLLRAIEASSTAGSSALTPIRIADLCTGSGCVALLIAHALRSKLGDDADWRVVACDRSPLAVQLARENATKLGFSEHNVCTVEADVFSDADMDGLASIVGGPFDVVVSNPPYIPRREWQALSAEVKAHEDPAALIGERDVSPATSDRVTGQDPVQDGQGDAQRSFVNRTGLAFHQRLAELLYRPSFAARDSKLRAHGAPRLVAEYGKGQQRLVAKLHADLVAPADRMPRVVRLSGHQLVVVGVGNATTHPLTRHSIGQVVLDPLLARLVAHDAQIRRHLAQARERLEQERAEALASGRIDPQARPDWAQPVPARLPLSCASTEGQYLDPNDSVAMPSELTKVRAGKSGGWAATIPLLVHASDCSSDVYQVEVSLYKPSQAMNLSGVGLRAFLTAHHPNPTDAAVVDDTLVLQDDLDVDFGLVKAKSTGSARGHNGVRDILARLNVADTKLARLRIGIGRPPAPTKEAQNEWLPRVRAAKAVPVDKWVLSKLTKDELASCTAQDGEVVGQVEKATLKWIQQRCSELGAEDASEQRLAMRKDQFGIHRSVWIY
;
A
#
# COMPACT_ATOMS: atom_id res chain seq x y z
N MET A 1 20.14 -8.37 -36.27
CA MET A 1 19.70 -6.96 -36.22
C MET A 1 18.28 -6.88 -36.72
N LEU A 2 17.29 -6.87 -35.84
CA LEU A 2 15.88 -6.53 -36.10
C LEU A 2 15.23 -6.31 -34.74
N SER A 3 14.53 -5.19 -34.59
CA SER A 3 13.88 -4.72 -33.37
C SER A 3 12.70 -5.60 -32.97
N THR A 4 12.61 -5.97 -31.70
CA THR A 4 11.43 -6.61 -31.11
C THR A 4 10.84 -5.70 -30.04
N THR A 5 9.69 -5.13 -30.37
CA THR A 5 8.80 -4.37 -29.49
C THR A 5 8.03 -5.32 -28.59
N THR A 6 8.07 -5.03 -27.29
CA THR A 6 7.35 -5.69 -26.20
C THR A 6 5.85 -5.39 -26.27
N SER A 7 5.02 -6.45 -26.35
CA SER A 7 3.56 -6.37 -26.26
C SER A 7 3.12 -6.75 -24.85
N THR A 8 2.61 -5.78 -24.10
CA THR A 8 1.87 -5.98 -22.85
C THR A 8 0.45 -6.42 -23.15
N ALA A 9 0.16 -7.72 -23.01
CA ALA A 9 -1.19 -8.26 -23.13
C ALA A 9 -1.93 -8.13 -21.79
N THR A 10 -2.81 -7.12 -21.69
CA THR A 10 -3.77 -6.99 -20.58
C THR A 10 -4.97 -7.90 -20.83
N VAL A 11 -5.16 -8.93 -20.00
CA VAL A 11 -6.35 -9.77 -19.99
C VAL A 11 -7.53 -8.97 -19.45
N ARG A 12 -8.34 -8.41 -20.36
CA ARG A 12 -9.66 -7.81 -20.05
C ARG A 12 -10.74 -8.90 -20.12
N ALA A 13 -11.11 -9.46 -18.98
CA ALA A 13 -12.28 -10.30 -18.85
C ALA A 13 -13.57 -9.43 -18.78
N ALA A 14 -14.30 -9.47 -19.89
CA ALA A 14 -15.76 -9.54 -20.02
C ALA A 14 -16.67 -8.70 -19.08
N TRP A 15 -16.71 -7.37 -19.24
CA TRP A 15 -17.95 -6.60 -19.10
C TRP A 15 -17.95 -5.48 -20.16
N ARG A 16 -18.84 -5.57 -21.17
CA ARG A 16 -19.14 -4.46 -22.09
C ARG A 16 -20.66 -4.28 -22.18
N PRO A 17 -21.20 -3.07 -21.96
CA PRO A 17 -22.59 -2.77 -22.25
C PRO A 17 -22.75 -2.52 -23.77
N PHE A 18 -23.66 -3.25 -24.42
CA PHE A 18 -24.02 -2.99 -25.81
C PHE A 18 -24.96 -1.78 -25.90
N SER A 19 -24.52 -0.79 -26.69
CA SER A 19 -25.30 0.37 -27.14
C SER A 19 -26.42 -0.06 -28.11
N THR A 20 -27.60 0.53 -27.97
CA THR A 20 -28.75 0.35 -28.88
C THR A 20 -29.11 1.67 -29.52
N THR A 21 -28.96 1.77 -30.85
CA THR A 21 -29.61 2.82 -31.65
C THR A 21 -29.94 2.32 -33.05
N ALA A 22 -31.22 2.53 -33.42
CA ALA A 22 -31.83 2.58 -34.76
C ALA A 22 -32.01 1.22 -35.50
N LEU A 23 -33.09 0.92 -36.23
CA LEU A 23 -34.06 1.75 -36.95
C LEU A 23 -35.41 1.01 -37.15
N VAL A 24 -36.46 1.81 -37.31
CA VAL A 24 -37.87 1.47 -37.61
C VAL A 24 -38.08 1.18 -39.10
N GLY A 25 -38.98 0.26 -39.45
CA GLY A 25 -39.52 0.06 -40.81
C GLY A 25 -40.80 -0.78 -40.80
N ALA A 26 -41.84 -0.36 -41.55
CA ALA A 26 -43.25 -0.66 -41.33
C ALA A 26 -43.89 -1.71 -42.27
N ALA A 27 -44.98 -2.32 -41.76
CA ALA A 27 -46.24 -2.78 -42.39
C ALA A 27 -46.28 -3.80 -43.57
N SER A 28 -47.05 -4.90 -43.44
CA SER A 28 -48.47 -4.98 -43.90
C SER A 28 -49.12 -6.39 -43.77
N SER A 29 -50.44 -6.33 -43.52
CA SER A 29 -51.57 -7.30 -43.44
C SER A 29 -51.48 -8.76 -43.92
N SER A 30 -52.09 -9.68 -43.15
CA SER A 30 -53.35 -10.38 -43.55
C SER A 30 -53.98 -11.17 -42.38
N SER A 31 -55.28 -11.41 -42.50
CA SER A 31 -56.26 -11.81 -41.47
C SER A 31 -56.32 -13.31 -41.12
N ARG A 32 -56.47 -13.64 -39.84
CA ARG A 32 -57.55 -14.44 -39.20
C ARG A 32 -57.06 -15.08 -37.89
N ASP A 33 -57.65 -14.66 -36.77
CA ASP A 33 -58.35 -15.51 -35.77
C ASP A 33 -58.40 -14.80 -34.40
N PRO A 34 -59.57 -14.32 -33.91
CA PRO A 34 -59.68 -13.65 -32.61
C PRO A 34 -59.56 -14.58 -31.39
N ALA A 35 -59.32 -15.88 -31.60
CA ALA A 35 -59.27 -16.90 -30.54
C ALA A 35 -57.88 -17.52 -30.29
N ALA A 36 -56.78 -16.90 -30.72
CA ALA A 36 -55.42 -17.29 -30.34
C ALA A 36 -55.06 -16.81 -28.91
N PHE A 37 -55.63 -17.51 -27.94
CA PHE A 37 -55.56 -17.34 -26.49
C PHE A 37 -54.13 -17.73 -25.97
N TRP A 38 -53.31 -16.73 -25.56
CA TRP A 38 -52.17 -16.82 -24.59
C TRP A 38 -50.93 -17.71 -24.85
N THR A 39 -50.14 -17.44 -25.89
CA THR A 39 -48.91 -18.22 -26.17
C THR A 39 -47.61 -17.41 -26.27
N SER A 40 -47.36 -16.46 -25.35
CA SER A 40 -45.98 -16.07 -25.02
C SER A 40 -45.84 -15.70 -23.53
N ASP A 41 -44.75 -16.15 -22.89
CA ASP A 41 -44.40 -15.75 -21.52
C ASP A 41 -44.11 -14.24 -21.39
N GLU A 42 -44.08 -13.52 -22.50
CA GLU A 42 -43.71 -12.11 -22.60
C GLU A 42 -44.60 -11.19 -21.75
N ARG A 43 -45.92 -11.42 -21.73
CA ARG A 43 -46.85 -10.63 -20.90
C ARG A 43 -46.56 -10.81 -19.41
N LEU A 44 -46.33 -12.05 -18.98
CA LEU A 44 -45.98 -12.38 -17.59
C LEU A 44 -44.64 -11.74 -17.20
N ILE A 45 -43.61 -11.94 -18.02
CA ILE A 45 -42.27 -11.40 -17.79
C ILE A 45 -42.30 -9.87 -17.72
N LYS A 46 -43.07 -9.21 -18.60
CA LYS A 46 -43.26 -7.75 -18.57
C LYS A 46 -43.95 -7.27 -17.30
N ALA A 47 -44.95 -7.99 -16.81
CA ALA A 47 -45.63 -7.68 -15.55
C ALA A 47 -44.68 -7.82 -14.34
N LEU A 48 -43.88 -8.89 -14.31
CA LEU A 48 -42.88 -9.11 -13.25
C LEU A 48 -41.79 -8.04 -13.26
N ARG A 49 -41.29 -7.64 -14.44
CA ARG A 49 -40.31 -6.56 -14.58
C ARG A 49 -40.83 -5.24 -14.01
N ARG A 50 -42.06 -4.84 -14.37
CA ARG A 50 -42.69 -3.63 -13.83
C ARG A 50 -42.83 -3.67 -12.31
N ARG A 51 -43.21 -4.84 -11.77
CA ARG A 51 -43.33 -5.03 -10.32
C ARG A 51 -41.97 -4.91 -9.63
N GLN A 52 -40.94 -5.54 -10.19
CA GLN A 52 -39.58 -5.51 -9.64
C GLN A 52 -38.97 -4.10 -9.73
N GLU A 53 -39.21 -3.38 -10.83
CA GLU A 53 -38.79 -1.99 -11.01
C GLU A 53 -39.46 -1.08 -9.98
N ALA A 54 -40.78 -1.21 -9.77
CA ALA A 54 -41.49 -0.45 -8.75
C ALA A 54 -40.95 -0.73 -7.33
N TYR A 55 -40.62 -1.99 -7.05
CA TYR A 55 -39.98 -2.37 -5.79
C TYR A 55 -38.59 -1.73 -5.63
N ARG A 56 -37.71 -1.82 -6.64
CA ARG A 56 -36.37 -1.22 -6.59
C ARG A 56 -36.44 0.31 -6.45
N LEU A 57 -37.36 0.97 -7.15
CA LEU A 57 -37.61 2.40 -6.99
C LEU A 57 -38.07 2.78 -5.58
N SER A 58 -38.87 1.94 -4.92
CA SER A 58 -39.33 2.20 -3.55
C SER A 58 -38.19 2.17 -2.51
N GLN A 59 -37.08 1.50 -2.81
CA GLN A 59 -35.91 1.38 -1.93
C GLN A 59 -34.97 2.61 -2.01
N VAL A 60 -35.06 3.43 -3.06
CA VAL A 60 -34.15 4.57 -3.29
C VAL A 60 -34.53 5.84 -2.49
N GLY A 61 -35.60 5.78 -1.69
CA GLY A 61 -36.10 6.90 -0.87
C GLY A 61 -36.65 8.07 -1.71
N ASN A 62 -37.09 9.15 -1.05
CA ASN A 62 -37.69 10.34 -1.69
C ASN A 62 -36.77 11.08 -2.68
N SER A 63 -35.52 10.64 -2.82
CA SER A 63 -34.50 11.13 -3.76
C SER A 63 -34.57 10.53 -5.17
N ALA A 64 -35.48 9.58 -5.43
CA ALA A 64 -35.70 8.90 -6.73
C ALA A 64 -36.22 9.80 -7.89
N ARG A 65 -35.91 11.11 -7.86
CA ARG A 65 -36.20 12.08 -8.91
C ARG A 65 -35.14 12.13 -10.01
N LYS A 66 -33.92 11.61 -9.77
CA LYS A 66 -32.86 11.62 -10.77
C LYS A 66 -33.09 10.53 -11.82
N THR A 67 -32.94 10.89 -13.09
CA THR A 67 -33.09 9.97 -14.23
C THR A 67 -32.13 8.78 -14.13
N SER A 68 -30.93 8.96 -13.55
CA SER A 68 -29.94 7.91 -13.30
C SER A 68 -30.51 6.75 -12.48
N ASP A 69 -31.16 7.08 -11.36
CA ASP A 69 -31.59 6.08 -10.38
C ASP A 69 -32.74 5.23 -10.92
N ARG A 70 -33.59 5.84 -11.77
CA ARG A 70 -34.64 5.13 -12.51
C ARG A 70 -34.07 4.17 -13.54
N ILE A 71 -33.06 4.60 -14.29
CA ILE A 71 -32.37 3.76 -15.27
C ILE A 71 -31.73 2.56 -14.56
N GLU A 72 -31.04 2.80 -13.45
CA GLU A 72 -30.37 1.75 -12.67
C GLU A 72 -31.38 0.75 -12.08
N ALA A 73 -32.46 1.24 -11.45
CA ALA A 73 -33.53 0.40 -10.92
C ALA A 73 -34.19 -0.46 -12.01
N ALA A 74 -34.44 0.12 -13.19
CA ALA A 74 -34.99 -0.61 -14.33
C ALA A 74 -34.00 -1.65 -14.88
N GLN A 75 -32.71 -1.33 -14.97
CA GLN A 75 -31.67 -2.26 -15.41
C GLN A 75 -31.54 -3.44 -14.44
N LEU A 76 -31.50 -3.17 -13.14
CA LEU A 76 -31.43 -4.19 -12.09
C LEU A 76 -32.67 -5.09 -12.13
N ALA A 77 -33.87 -4.51 -12.14
CA ALA A 77 -35.12 -5.26 -12.22
C ALA A 77 -35.18 -6.17 -13.47
N ASN A 78 -34.69 -5.68 -14.60
CA ASN A 78 -34.61 -6.47 -15.83
C ASN A 78 -33.63 -7.63 -15.71
N ALA A 79 -32.48 -7.44 -15.05
CA ALA A 79 -31.50 -8.50 -14.81
C ALA A 79 -32.05 -9.56 -13.85
N GLU A 80 -32.65 -9.15 -12.73
CA GLU A 80 -33.20 -10.05 -11.71
C GLU A 80 -34.30 -10.95 -12.28
N VAL A 81 -35.26 -10.38 -12.99
CA VAL A 81 -36.33 -11.17 -13.62
C VAL A 81 -35.76 -12.08 -14.71
N ARG A 82 -34.74 -11.65 -15.45
CA ARG A 82 -34.07 -12.50 -16.45
C ARG A 82 -33.43 -13.71 -15.79
N TRP A 83 -32.71 -13.53 -14.69
CA TRP A 83 -32.08 -14.61 -13.94
C TRP A 83 -33.10 -15.57 -13.33
N LEU A 84 -34.21 -15.07 -12.76
CA LEU A 84 -35.30 -15.92 -12.29
C LEU A 84 -35.90 -16.77 -13.41
N VAL A 85 -36.14 -16.18 -14.59
CA VAL A 85 -36.67 -16.92 -15.75
C VAL A 85 -35.68 -18.01 -16.21
N GLN A 86 -34.39 -17.69 -16.27
CA GLN A 86 -33.35 -18.66 -16.64
C GLN A 86 -33.28 -19.82 -15.64
N HIS A 87 -33.31 -19.52 -14.34
CA HIS A 87 -33.29 -20.52 -13.29
C HIS A 87 -34.51 -21.45 -13.34
N VAL A 88 -35.72 -20.89 -13.47
CA VAL A 88 -36.95 -21.68 -13.58
C VAL A 88 -36.95 -22.55 -14.84
N ARG A 89 -36.43 -22.04 -15.97
CA ARG A 89 -36.26 -22.84 -17.19
C ARG A 89 -35.31 -24.02 -16.98
N LYS A 90 -34.19 -23.79 -16.30
CA LYS A 90 -33.22 -24.85 -15.96
C LYS A 90 -33.88 -25.95 -15.10
N LEU A 91 -34.62 -25.56 -14.07
CA LEU A 91 -35.36 -26.54 -13.24
C LEU A 91 -36.40 -27.34 -14.06
N GLN A 92 -37.09 -26.69 -14.99
CA GLN A 92 -38.03 -27.36 -15.89
C GLN A 92 -37.31 -28.40 -16.77
N THR A 93 -36.14 -28.06 -17.31
CA THR A 93 -35.37 -28.98 -18.15
C THR A 93 -34.79 -30.15 -17.35
N ASP A 94 -34.33 -29.91 -16.13
CA ASP A 94 -33.75 -30.95 -15.27
C ASP A 94 -34.81 -31.99 -14.83
N THR A 95 -36.08 -31.57 -14.76
CA THR A 95 -37.23 -32.45 -14.43
C THR A 95 -37.75 -33.23 -15.65
N ALA A 96 -37.54 -32.72 -16.87
CA ALA A 96 -38.04 -33.30 -18.10
C ALA A 96 -37.01 -34.24 -18.75
N ALA A 97 -37.01 -35.51 -18.34
CA ALA A 97 -36.20 -36.55 -18.98
C ALA A 97 -36.61 -36.77 -20.44
N SER A 98 -35.88 -36.14 -21.37
CA SER A 98 -35.87 -36.40 -22.82
C SER A 98 -37.13 -36.03 -23.64
N LYS A 99 -36.86 -35.40 -24.79
CA LYS A 99 -37.71 -35.14 -25.99
C LYS A 99 -38.87 -34.14 -25.88
N SER A 100 -38.64 -32.92 -26.39
CA SER A 100 -39.43 -32.27 -27.48
C SER A 100 -39.17 -30.76 -27.55
N SER A 101 -39.27 -30.17 -28.74
CA SER A 101 -38.79 -28.84 -29.14
C SER A 101 -39.60 -27.63 -28.65
N SER A 102 -40.39 -27.74 -27.58
CA SER A 102 -41.14 -26.58 -27.04
C SER A 102 -40.29 -25.65 -26.14
N ARG A 103 -39.01 -25.46 -26.52
CA ARG A 103 -37.92 -24.81 -25.76
C ARG A 103 -38.16 -23.36 -25.29
N GLN A 104 -39.28 -22.73 -25.61
CA GLN A 104 -39.49 -21.30 -25.33
C GLN A 104 -40.52 -21.01 -24.22
N ASN A 105 -41.49 -21.88 -23.96
CA ASN A 105 -42.60 -21.59 -23.06
C ASN A 105 -42.49 -22.33 -21.71
N LEU A 106 -42.69 -21.58 -20.63
CA LEU A 106 -42.79 -22.09 -19.26
C LEU A 106 -44.10 -22.87 -19.08
N ASP A 107 -44.02 -24.07 -18.50
CA ASP A 107 -45.21 -24.82 -18.10
C ASP A 107 -45.95 -24.14 -16.92
N ARG A 108 -47.10 -24.68 -16.53
CA ARG A 108 -47.92 -24.11 -15.45
C ARG A 108 -47.22 -24.11 -14.09
N ALA A 109 -46.44 -25.15 -13.78
CA ALA A 109 -45.71 -25.25 -12.52
C ALA A 109 -44.55 -24.25 -12.46
N SER A 110 -43.80 -24.14 -13.55
CA SER A 110 -42.73 -23.18 -13.77
C SER A 110 -43.23 -21.73 -13.70
N ARG A 111 -44.36 -21.41 -14.33
CA ARG A 111 -44.99 -20.09 -14.21
C ARG A 111 -45.36 -19.74 -12.76
N ARG A 112 -45.95 -20.69 -12.04
CA ARG A 112 -46.29 -20.51 -10.60
C ARG A 112 -45.03 -20.29 -9.76
N ARG A 113 -43.96 -21.06 -10.01
CA ARG A 113 -42.67 -20.92 -9.33
C ARG A 113 -42.05 -19.55 -9.58
N LEU A 114 -42.01 -19.10 -10.84
CA LEU A 114 -41.49 -17.78 -11.22
C LEU A 114 -42.24 -16.64 -10.50
N VAL A 115 -43.57 -16.70 -10.49
CA VAL A 115 -44.40 -15.70 -9.77
C VAL A 115 -44.14 -15.74 -8.27
N ALA A 116 -44.02 -16.93 -7.68
CA ALA A 116 -43.74 -17.09 -6.26
C ALA A 116 -42.38 -16.48 -5.88
N MET A 117 -41.32 -16.77 -6.63
CA MET A 117 -39.98 -16.21 -6.40
C MET A 117 -39.98 -14.68 -6.50
N ALA A 118 -40.57 -14.11 -7.56
CA ALA A 118 -40.68 -12.65 -7.70
C ALA A 118 -41.53 -12.01 -6.58
N THR A 119 -42.52 -12.74 -6.08
CA THR A 119 -43.33 -12.28 -4.93
C THR A 119 -42.50 -12.29 -3.64
N GLN A 120 -41.67 -13.30 -3.42
CA GLN A 120 -40.76 -13.38 -2.27
C GLN A 120 -39.75 -12.22 -2.26
N MET A 121 -39.18 -11.86 -3.41
CA MET A 121 -38.32 -10.66 -3.52
C MET A 121 -39.09 -9.38 -3.14
N THR A 122 -40.25 -9.15 -3.77
CA THR A 122 -40.95 -7.87 -3.65
C THR A 122 -41.77 -7.68 -2.37
N ARG A 123 -42.15 -8.76 -1.67
CA ARG A 123 -42.97 -8.68 -0.44
C ARG A 123 -42.23 -9.08 0.82
N ALA A 124 -41.32 -10.03 0.72
CA ALA A 124 -40.57 -10.53 1.86
C ALA A 124 -39.10 -10.08 1.83
N ASN A 125 -38.69 -9.30 0.81
CA ASN A 125 -37.32 -8.83 0.63
C ASN A 125 -36.31 -9.99 0.55
N VAL A 126 -36.72 -11.18 0.07
CA VAL A 126 -35.79 -12.31 -0.04
C VAL A 126 -34.73 -11.99 -1.10
N PRO A 127 -33.43 -12.02 -0.76
CA PRO A 127 -32.35 -11.86 -1.73
C PRO A 127 -32.48 -12.81 -2.91
N LEU A 128 -32.21 -12.32 -4.12
CA LEU A 128 -32.27 -13.13 -5.34
C LEU A 128 -31.40 -14.38 -5.22
N SER A 129 -30.19 -14.27 -4.67
CA SER A 129 -29.24 -15.37 -4.55
C SER A 129 -29.79 -16.55 -3.75
N TYR A 130 -30.55 -16.30 -2.68
CA TYR A 130 -31.22 -17.38 -1.94
C TYR A 130 -32.35 -18.03 -2.71
N LEU A 131 -33.03 -17.27 -3.57
CA LEU A 131 -34.05 -17.83 -4.47
C LEU A 131 -33.42 -18.71 -5.56
N LEU A 132 -32.26 -18.30 -6.08
CA LEU A 132 -31.48 -19.08 -7.04
C LEU A 132 -30.82 -20.30 -6.38
N GLY A 133 -30.52 -20.22 -5.08
CA GLY A 133 -29.86 -21.27 -4.30
C GLY A 133 -28.36 -21.41 -4.58
N SER A 134 -27.80 -20.58 -5.47
CA SER A 134 -26.38 -20.59 -5.79
C SER A 134 -25.84 -19.23 -6.24
N VAL A 135 -24.53 -19.05 -6.10
CA VAL A 135 -23.78 -17.87 -6.59
C VAL A 135 -22.44 -18.29 -7.20
N PRO A 136 -21.98 -17.66 -8.29
CA PRO A 136 -20.60 -17.78 -8.74
C PRO A 136 -19.65 -17.08 -7.74
N PHE A 137 -18.40 -17.54 -7.67
CA PHE A 137 -17.37 -16.89 -6.85
C PHE A 137 -15.96 -17.17 -7.41
N GLY A 138 -15.29 -16.13 -7.88
CA GLY A 138 -13.92 -16.20 -8.39
C GLY A 138 -13.79 -17.14 -9.58
N SER A 139 -12.70 -17.91 -9.61
CA SER A 139 -12.43 -18.90 -10.66
C SER A 139 -13.02 -20.29 -10.38
N LEU A 140 -13.93 -20.43 -9.41
CA LEU A 140 -14.51 -21.72 -9.09
C LEU A 140 -15.28 -22.31 -10.29
N PRO A 141 -15.13 -23.61 -10.59
CA PRO A 141 -15.74 -24.23 -11.76
C PRO A 141 -17.25 -24.45 -11.62
N VAL A 142 -17.77 -24.37 -10.40
CA VAL A 142 -19.18 -24.59 -10.06
C VAL A 142 -19.64 -23.51 -9.10
N GLU A 143 -20.88 -23.01 -9.29
CA GLU A 143 -21.49 -22.06 -8.36
C GLU A 143 -21.65 -22.66 -6.96
N LEU A 144 -21.32 -21.87 -5.94
CA LEU A 144 -21.49 -22.22 -4.53
C LEU A 144 -22.97 -22.24 -4.18
N THR A 145 -23.41 -23.27 -3.47
CA THR A 145 -24.73 -23.32 -2.85
C THR A 145 -24.81 -22.24 -1.76
N VAL A 146 -25.94 -21.53 -1.70
CA VAL A 146 -26.23 -20.52 -0.67
C VAL A 146 -27.64 -20.68 -0.14
N ARG A 147 -27.85 -20.42 1.16
CA ARG A 147 -29.17 -20.48 1.80
C ARG A 147 -29.22 -19.66 3.08
N PRO A 148 -30.40 -19.13 3.48
CA PRO A 148 -30.55 -18.46 4.76
C PRO A 148 -30.25 -19.42 5.93
N PRO A 149 -29.74 -18.92 7.07
CA PRO A 149 -29.36 -17.54 7.33
C PRO A 149 -27.88 -17.22 7.05
N THR A 150 -27.16 -18.03 6.25
CA THR A 150 -25.71 -17.85 6.05
C THR A 150 -25.37 -16.60 5.24
N LEU A 151 -24.29 -15.88 5.58
CA LEU A 151 -23.85 -14.70 4.83
C LEU A 151 -23.65 -15.02 3.34
N LEU A 152 -24.28 -14.24 2.48
CA LEU A 152 -24.10 -14.36 1.03
C LEU A 152 -22.68 -13.88 0.63
N PRO A 153 -21.92 -14.65 -0.17
CA PRO A 153 -20.66 -14.20 -0.74
C PRO A 153 -20.81 -12.86 -1.45
N ARG A 154 -19.94 -11.89 -1.11
CA ARG A 154 -19.99 -10.53 -1.65
C ARG A 154 -18.97 -10.32 -2.76
N PRO A 155 -19.26 -9.48 -3.77
CA PRO A 155 -18.29 -9.12 -4.81
C PRO A 155 -17.01 -8.48 -4.27
N GLU A 156 -17.10 -7.73 -3.17
CA GLU A 156 -15.96 -7.17 -2.46
C GLU A 156 -15.05 -8.27 -1.92
N THR A 157 -15.64 -9.32 -1.33
CA THR A 157 -14.92 -10.48 -0.82
C THR A 157 -14.23 -11.27 -1.93
N GLU A 158 -14.94 -11.49 -3.03
CA GLU A 158 -14.39 -12.14 -4.23
C GLU A 158 -13.15 -11.41 -4.76
N HIS A 159 -13.19 -10.07 -4.77
CA HIS A 159 -12.10 -9.26 -5.28
C HIS A 159 -10.79 -9.48 -4.51
N TRP A 160 -10.80 -9.35 -3.19
CA TRP A 160 -9.58 -9.52 -2.40
C TRP A 160 -9.18 -10.99 -2.29
N ALA A 161 -10.12 -11.94 -2.24
CA ALA A 161 -9.80 -13.37 -2.23
C ALA A 161 -9.09 -13.80 -3.51
N THR A 162 -9.49 -13.26 -4.66
CA THR A 162 -8.79 -13.46 -5.95
C THR A 162 -7.37 -12.90 -5.93
N GLN A 163 -7.16 -11.74 -5.27
CA GLN A 163 -5.83 -11.18 -5.08
C GLN A 163 -4.96 -12.07 -4.16
N VAL A 164 -5.54 -12.67 -3.11
CA VAL A 164 -4.83 -13.59 -2.22
C VAL A 164 -4.33 -14.80 -3.00
N VAL A 165 -5.19 -15.37 -3.84
CA VAL A 165 -4.80 -16.46 -4.75
C VAL A 165 -3.63 -16.05 -5.65
N ALA A 166 -3.69 -14.86 -6.26
CA ALA A 166 -2.61 -14.38 -7.12
C ALA A 166 -1.28 -14.19 -6.37
N ASP A 167 -1.30 -13.61 -5.17
CA ASP A 167 -0.11 -13.39 -4.33
C ASP A 167 0.47 -14.74 -3.86
N LEU A 168 -0.37 -15.67 -3.43
CA LEU A 168 0.01 -17.02 -3.01
C LEU A 168 0.65 -17.83 -4.15
N LEU A 169 0.04 -17.84 -5.34
CA LEU A 169 0.58 -18.59 -6.49
C LEU A 169 1.93 -18.03 -6.96
N ARG A 170 2.12 -16.71 -6.91
CA ARG A 170 3.42 -16.08 -7.20
C ARG A 170 4.49 -16.48 -6.18
N ALA A 171 4.14 -16.49 -4.89
CA ALA A 171 5.05 -16.89 -3.83
C ALA A 171 5.46 -18.37 -3.96
N ILE A 172 4.51 -19.26 -4.27
CA ILE A 172 4.78 -20.68 -4.55
C ILE A 172 5.75 -20.82 -5.72
N GLU A 173 5.50 -20.11 -6.83
CA GLU A 173 6.34 -20.19 -8.02
C GLU A 173 7.78 -19.72 -7.76
N ALA A 174 7.94 -18.59 -7.07
CA ALA A 174 9.25 -18.09 -6.66
C ALA A 174 9.98 -19.09 -5.76
N SER A 175 9.28 -19.72 -4.80
CA SER A 175 9.87 -20.71 -3.89
C SER A 175 10.38 -21.97 -4.60
N SER A 176 9.73 -22.39 -5.69
CA SER A 176 10.12 -23.56 -6.48
C SER A 176 11.36 -23.33 -7.34
N THR A 177 11.64 -22.08 -7.74
CA THR A 177 12.81 -21.76 -8.58
C THR A 177 14.14 -21.73 -7.82
N ALA A 178 14.11 -21.70 -6.49
CA ALA A 178 15.30 -21.57 -5.62
C ALA A 178 16.06 -22.89 -5.35
N GLY A 179 15.92 -23.92 -6.19
CA GLY A 179 16.74 -25.13 -6.14
C GLY A 179 16.45 -26.12 -5.00
N SER A 180 15.37 -25.92 -4.22
CA SER A 180 14.98 -26.84 -3.14
C SER A 180 14.00 -27.89 -3.67
N SER A 181 14.39 -29.17 -3.60
CA SER A 181 13.66 -30.30 -4.22
C SER A 181 12.33 -30.68 -3.56
N ALA A 182 11.91 -30.01 -2.48
CA ALA A 182 10.65 -30.30 -1.80
C ALA A 182 9.93 -28.99 -1.43
N LEU A 183 8.73 -28.81 -1.97
CA LEU A 183 7.81 -27.75 -1.52
C LEU A 183 7.48 -28.00 -0.05
N THR A 184 7.60 -26.96 0.77
CA THR A 184 7.18 -27.04 2.18
C THR A 184 5.68 -27.22 2.27
N PRO A 185 5.18 -27.90 3.32
CA PRO A 185 3.75 -28.01 3.57
C PRO A 185 3.10 -26.62 3.61
N ILE A 186 1.93 -26.48 2.98
CA ILE A 186 1.18 -25.21 2.96
C ILE A 186 -0.03 -25.34 3.88
N ARG A 187 -0.18 -24.42 4.84
CA ARG A 187 -1.27 -24.41 5.82
C ARG A 187 -2.02 -23.09 5.77
N ILE A 188 -3.31 -23.13 5.50
CA ILE A 188 -4.15 -21.94 5.38
C ILE A 188 -5.36 -22.05 6.30
N ALA A 189 -5.70 -20.96 6.99
CA ALA A 189 -6.91 -20.85 7.80
C ALA A 189 -7.87 -19.82 7.19
N ASP A 190 -9.15 -20.17 7.04
CA ASP A 190 -10.25 -19.28 6.72
C ASP A 190 -11.19 -19.17 7.93
N LEU A 191 -11.13 -18.03 8.62
CA LEU A 191 -11.89 -17.77 9.85
C LEU A 191 -13.18 -17.02 9.53
N CYS A 192 -14.30 -17.45 10.11
CA CYS A 192 -15.65 -16.98 9.77
C CYS A 192 -16.02 -17.34 8.32
N THR A 193 -15.83 -18.61 7.95
CA THR A 193 -15.85 -19.08 6.55
C THR A 193 -17.23 -18.97 5.88
N GLY A 194 -18.33 -18.93 6.65
CA GLY A 194 -19.67 -18.86 6.11
C GLY A 194 -19.97 -20.00 5.14
N SER A 195 -20.15 -19.68 3.85
CA SER A 195 -20.41 -20.68 2.80
C SER A 195 -19.16 -21.44 2.32
N GLY A 196 -17.98 -21.15 2.87
CA GLY A 196 -16.70 -21.71 2.42
C GLY A 196 -16.07 -20.98 1.22
N CYS A 197 -16.61 -19.81 0.82
CA CYS A 197 -16.28 -19.22 -0.49
C CYS A 197 -14.78 -18.88 -0.65
N VAL A 198 -14.15 -18.32 0.38
CA VAL A 198 -12.73 -17.97 0.37
C VAL A 198 -11.85 -19.23 0.45
N ALA A 199 -12.09 -20.09 1.46
CA ALA A 199 -11.39 -21.36 1.61
C ALA A 199 -11.39 -22.20 0.32
N LEU A 200 -12.54 -22.35 -0.32
CA LEU A 200 -12.71 -23.17 -1.51
C LEU A 200 -12.05 -22.57 -2.75
N LEU A 201 -12.07 -21.24 -2.89
CA LEU A 201 -11.35 -20.56 -3.97
C LEU A 201 -9.83 -20.77 -3.84
N ILE A 202 -9.30 -20.64 -2.63
CA ILE A 202 -7.87 -20.88 -2.35
C ILE A 202 -7.51 -22.36 -2.59
N ALA A 203 -8.30 -23.29 -2.05
CA ALA A 203 -8.09 -24.73 -2.23
C ALA A 203 -8.13 -25.13 -3.72
N HIS A 204 -9.03 -24.53 -4.50
CA HIS A 204 -9.09 -24.75 -5.95
C HIS A 204 -7.81 -24.30 -6.65
N ALA A 205 -7.31 -23.11 -6.31
CA ALA A 205 -6.06 -22.61 -6.88
C ALA A 205 -4.85 -23.47 -6.50
N LEU A 206 -4.76 -23.92 -5.24
CA LEU A 206 -3.72 -24.83 -4.78
C LEU A 206 -3.76 -26.17 -5.51
N ARG A 207 -4.94 -26.81 -5.60
CA ARG A 207 -5.15 -28.03 -6.38
C ARG A 207 -4.73 -27.86 -7.83
N SER A 208 -5.11 -26.76 -8.47
CA SER A 208 -4.77 -26.48 -9.87
C SER A 208 -3.27 -26.27 -10.11
N LYS A 209 -2.54 -25.72 -9.13
CA LYS A 209 -1.09 -25.44 -9.24
C LYS A 209 -0.23 -26.63 -8.81
N LEU A 210 -0.62 -27.34 -7.77
CA LEU A 210 0.21 -28.34 -7.07
C LEU A 210 -0.29 -29.78 -7.21
N GLY A 211 -1.55 -29.98 -7.61
CA GLY A 211 -2.20 -31.30 -7.60
C GLY A 211 -2.82 -31.66 -6.24
N ASP A 212 -3.62 -32.72 -6.22
CA ASP A 212 -4.34 -33.19 -5.02
C ASP A 212 -3.41 -33.88 -4.00
N ASP A 213 -2.37 -34.56 -4.48
CA ASP A 213 -1.43 -35.34 -3.65
C ASP A 213 -0.36 -34.46 -2.96
N ALA A 214 -0.29 -33.17 -3.30
CA ALA A 214 0.64 -32.24 -2.67
C ALA A 214 0.21 -31.93 -1.22
N ASP A 215 1.19 -31.68 -0.35
CA ASP A 215 0.94 -31.43 1.09
C ASP A 215 0.48 -29.99 1.35
N TRP A 216 -0.74 -29.67 0.94
CA TRP A 216 -1.43 -28.43 1.27
C TRP A 216 -2.75 -28.70 1.97
N ARG A 217 -3.09 -27.84 2.94
CA ARG A 217 -4.30 -27.96 3.76
C ARG A 217 -4.96 -26.60 3.97
N VAL A 218 -6.26 -26.56 3.79
CA VAL A 218 -7.11 -25.42 4.12
C VAL A 218 -8.07 -25.82 5.24
N VAL A 219 -7.98 -25.13 6.38
CA VAL A 219 -8.95 -25.25 7.47
C VAL A 219 -9.90 -24.09 7.40
N ALA A 220 -11.19 -24.39 7.28
CA ALA A 220 -12.26 -23.41 7.30
C ALA A 220 -13.04 -23.56 8.61
N CYS A 221 -13.30 -22.46 9.32
CA CYS A 221 -14.10 -22.54 10.54
C CYS A 221 -15.19 -21.48 10.63
N ASP A 222 -16.27 -21.84 11.31
CA ASP A 222 -17.35 -20.94 11.67
C ASP A 222 -17.95 -21.37 13.01
N ARG A 223 -18.51 -20.42 13.76
CA ARG A 223 -19.25 -20.73 15.00
C ARG A 223 -20.64 -21.29 14.71
N SER A 224 -21.18 -21.03 13.51
CA SER A 224 -22.53 -21.43 13.14
C SER A 224 -22.52 -22.85 12.56
N PRO A 225 -23.21 -23.82 13.17
CA PRO A 225 -23.29 -25.18 12.63
C PRO A 225 -23.94 -25.20 11.23
N LEU A 226 -24.84 -24.25 10.94
CA LEU A 226 -25.46 -24.10 9.62
C LEU A 226 -24.47 -23.63 8.54
N ALA A 227 -23.55 -22.73 8.90
CA ALA A 227 -22.47 -22.28 8.02
C ALA A 227 -21.48 -23.42 7.75
N VAL A 228 -21.05 -24.12 8.81
CA VAL A 228 -20.17 -25.30 8.72
C VAL A 228 -20.78 -26.36 7.79
N GLN A 229 -22.06 -26.69 7.96
CA GLN A 229 -22.74 -27.64 7.08
C GLN A 229 -22.74 -27.17 5.63
N LEU A 230 -23.04 -25.89 5.37
CA LEU A 230 -23.07 -25.35 4.01
C LEU A 230 -21.67 -25.35 3.35
N ALA A 231 -20.63 -24.98 4.10
CA ALA A 231 -19.26 -25.02 3.62
C ALA A 231 -18.81 -26.45 3.28
N ARG A 232 -19.16 -27.46 4.11
CA ARG A 232 -18.90 -28.88 3.81
C ARG A 232 -19.62 -29.33 2.54
N GLU A 233 -20.90 -28.99 2.38
CA GLU A 233 -21.66 -29.31 1.17
C GLU A 233 -21.01 -28.71 -0.08
N ASN A 234 -20.55 -27.46 -0.01
CA ASN A 234 -19.84 -26.79 -1.10
C ASN A 234 -18.47 -27.44 -1.38
N ALA A 235 -17.74 -27.85 -0.34
CA ALA A 235 -16.49 -28.58 -0.48
C ALA A 235 -16.68 -29.91 -1.22
N THR A 236 -17.68 -30.71 -0.79
CA THR A 236 -18.04 -31.97 -1.44
C THR A 236 -18.49 -31.73 -2.88
N LYS A 237 -19.29 -30.70 -3.15
CA LYS A 237 -19.74 -30.33 -4.50
C LYS A 237 -18.59 -30.01 -5.46
N LEU A 238 -17.48 -29.47 -4.94
CA LEU A 238 -16.26 -29.16 -5.70
C LEU A 238 -15.24 -30.30 -5.74
N GLY A 239 -15.57 -31.44 -5.12
CA GLY A 239 -14.75 -32.65 -5.09
C GLY A 239 -13.56 -32.55 -4.15
N PHE A 240 -13.62 -31.76 -3.08
CA PHE A 240 -12.58 -31.75 -2.05
C PHE A 240 -12.85 -32.81 -0.99
N SER A 241 -11.78 -33.50 -0.58
CA SER A 241 -11.77 -34.40 0.56
C SER A 241 -11.56 -33.61 1.87
N GLU A 242 -11.95 -34.19 3.00
CA GLU A 242 -11.64 -33.63 4.33
C GLU A 242 -10.14 -33.57 4.63
N HIS A 243 -9.35 -34.30 3.84
CA HIS A 243 -7.91 -34.20 3.87
C HIS A 243 -7.49 -32.78 3.44
N ASN A 244 -7.76 -32.36 2.21
CA ASN A 244 -7.27 -31.07 1.73
C ASN A 244 -8.06 -29.88 2.27
N VAL A 245 -9.38 -30.03 2.48
CA VAL A 245 -10.25 -28.97 3.00
C VAL A 245 -11.04 -29.49 4.19
N CYS A 246 -10.66 -29.08 5.39
CA CYS A 246 -11.34 -29.45 6.61
C CYS A 246 -12.22 -28.29 7.10
N THR A 247 -13.52 -28.53 7.29
CA THR A 247 -14.44 -27.53 7.85
C THR A 247 -14.83 -27.90 9.28
N VAL A 248 -14.60 -26.99 10.23
CA VAL A 248 -14.72 -27.23 11.67
C VAL A 248 -15.64 -26.20 12.32
N GLU A 249 -16.46 -26.63 13.26
CA GLU A 249 -17.21 -25.73 14.14
C GLU A 249 -16.28 -25.22 15.24
N ALA A 250 -16.04 -23.91 15.30
CA ALA A 250 -15.11 -23.29 16.23
C ALA A 250 -15.47 -21.84 16.50
N ASP A 251 -15.28 -21.39 17.74
CA ASP A 251 -15.32 -19.99 18.10
C ASP A 251 -13.93 -19.36 17.98
N VAL A 252 -13.79 -18.34 17.13
CA VAL A 252 -12.53 -17.59 16.94
C VAL A 252 -12.03 -16.98 18.27
N PHE A 253 -12.91 -16.72 19.23
CA PHE A 253 -12.54 -16.23 20.56
C PHE A 253 -12.15 -17.34 21.56
N SER A 254 -12.33 -18.62 21.22
CA SER A 254 -11.86 -19.75 22.02
C SER A 254 -10.42 -20.11 21.66
N ASP A 255 -9.51 -19.97 22.61
CA ASP A 255 -8.12 -20.36 22.46
C ASP A 255 -7.96 -21.86 22.20
N ALA A 256 -8.75 -22.69 22.88
CA ALA A 256 -8.74 -24.14 22.71
C ALA A 256 -9.19 -24.54 21.30
N ASP A 257 -10.20 -23.86 20.75
CA ASP A 257 -10.68 -24.14 19.40
C ASP A 257 -9.61 -23.77 18.37
N MET A 258 -8.98 -22.59 18.52
CA MET A 258 -7.93 -22.13 17.60
C MET A 258 -6.69 -23.02 17.63
N ASP A 259 -6.26 -23.48 18.81
CA ASP A 259 -5.18 -24.48 18.91
C ASP A 259 -5.60 -25.83 18.31
N GLY A 260 -6.87 -26.20 18.46
CA GLY A 260 -7.48 -27.36 17.80
C GLY A 260 -7.38 -27.28 16.28
N LEU A 261 -7.73 -26.14 15.68
CA LEU A 261 -7.61 -25.93 14.23
C LEU A 261 -6.19 -26.14 13.72
N ALA A 262 -5.20 -25.55 14.40
CA ALA A 262 -3.80 -25.74 14.04
C ALA A 262 -3.37 -27.20 14.17
N SER A 263 -3.81 -27.89 15.22
CA SER A 263 -3.48 -29.29 15.45
C SER A 263 -4.03 -30.22 14.36
N ILE A 264 -5.22 -29.95 13.82
CA ILE A 264 -5.88 -30.78 12.80
C ILE A 264 -5.02 -30.93 11.53
N VAL A 265 -4.31 -29.88 11.14
CA VAL A 265 -3.53 -29.86 9.89
C VAL A 265 -2.02 -29.86 10.11
N GLY A 266 -1.56 -29.95 11.37
CA GLY A 266 -0.13 -29.81 11.67
C GLY A 266 0.37 -28.41 11.34
N GLY A 267 -0.34 -27.40 11.86
CA GLY A 267 0.04 -25.99 11.80
C GLY A 267 1.40 -25.70 12.46
N PRO A 268 1.80 -24.43 12.54
CA PRO A 268 0.98 -23.23 12.39
C PRO A 268 0.62 -22.88 10.93
N PHE A 269 -0.30 -21.93 10.75
CA PHE A 269 -0.78 -21.46 9.44
C PHE A 269 0.21 -20.48 8.79
N ASP A 270 0.45 -20.66 7.49
CA ASP A 270 1.23 -19.75 6.64
C ASP A 270 0.45 -18.47 6.31
N VAL A 271 -0.84 -18.65 6.00
CA VAL A 271 -1.78 -17.60 5.59
C VAL A 271 -3.06 -17.74 6.38
N VAL A 272 -3.50 -16.66 7.01
CA VAL A 272 -4.82 -16.54 7.64
C VAL A 272 -5.67 -15.60 6.79
N VAL A 273 -6.89 -15.99 6.48
CA VAL A 273 -7.88 -15.15 5.80
C VAL A 273 -9.15 -15.08 6.61
N SER A 274 -9.87 -13.96 6.51
CA SER A 274 -11.15 -13.82 7.19
C SER A 274 -12.03 -12.74 6.54
N ASN A 275 -13.31 -13.02 6.38
CA ASN A 275 -14.34 -11.98 6.27
C ASN A 275 -15.13 -11.95 7.59
N PRO A 276 -14.60 -11.30 8.63
CA PRO A 276 -15.23 -11.34 9.94
C PRO A 276 -16.47 -10.43 10.00
N PRO A 277 -17.37 -10.64 10.98
CA PRO A 277 -18.37 -9.65 11.34
C PRO A 277 -17.69 -8.32 11.74
N TYR A 278 -18.09 -7.22 11.11
CA TYR A 278 -17.46 -5.90 11.32
C TYR A 278 -18.47 -4.76 11.51
N ILE A 279 -19.78 -5.01 11.37
CA ILE A 279 -20.80 -3.95 11.40
C ILE A 279 -21.11 -3.61 12.86
N PRO A 280 -20.99 -2.35 13.29
CA PRO A 280 -21.46 -1.94 14.62
C PRO A 280 -22.97 -2.19 14.76
N ARG A 281 -23.44 -2.59 15.95
CA ARG A 281 -24.85 -2.93 16.19
C ARG A 281 -25.80 -1.77 15.86
N ARG A 282 -25.36 -0.53 16.10
CA ARG A 282 -26.09 0.70 15.72
C ARG A 282 -26.30 0.85 14.20
N GLU A 283 -25.33 0.40 13.39
CA GLU A 283 -25.37 0.48 11.93
C GLU A 283 -26.16 -0.70 11.35
N TRP A 284 -26.05 -1.87 11.98
CA TRP A 284 -26.87 -3.05 11.65
C TRP A 284 -28.37 -2.74 11.68
N GLN A 285 -28.82 -1.91 12.64
CA GLN A 285 -30.22 -1.51 12.74
C GLN A 285 -30.76 -0.79 11.49
N ALA A 286 -29.89 -0.06 10.79
CA ALA A 286 -30.21 0.73 9.60
C ALA A 286 -29.98 -0.01 8.28
N LEU A 287 -29.54 -1.29 8.31
CA LEU A 287 -29.37 -2.10 7.11
C LEU A 287 -30.70 -2.36 6.41
N SER A 288 -30.62 -2.65 5.10
CA SER A 288 -31.79 -3.00 4.30
C SER A 288 -32.45 -4.27 4.82
N ALA A 289 -33.77 -4.36 4.63
CA ALA A 289 -34.53 -5.56 5.00
C ALA A 289 -34.05 -6.81 4.24
N GLU A 290 -33.49 -6.65 3.04
CA GLU A 290 -32.91 -7.76 2.27
C GLU A 290 -31.77 -8.46 3.00
N VAL A 291 -30.96 -7.70 3.74
CA VAL A 291 -29.85 -8.25 4.54
C VAL A 291 -30.35 -8.61 5.94
N LYS A 292 -30.93 -7.64 6.64
CA LYS A 292 -31.28 -7.74 8.07
C LYS A 292 -32.28 -8.86 8.40
N ALA A 293 -33.18 -9.18 7.47
CA ALA A 293 -34.23 -10.17 7.71
C ALA A 293 -33.85 -11.60 7.28
N HIS A 294 -32.78 -11.77 6.50
CA HIS A 294 -32.46 -13.06 5.86
C HIS A 294 -31.07 -13.59 6.19
N GLU A 295 -30.16 -12.75 6.67
CA GLU A 295 -28.80 -13.13 7.08
C GLU A 295 -28.68 -13.15 8.60
N ASP A 296 -27.84 -14.05 9.11
CA ASP A 296 -27.56 -14.23 10.52
C ASP A 296 -26.91 -12.95 11.08
N PRO A 297 -27.52 -12.29 12.09
CA PRO A 297 -26.92 -11.13 12.73
C PRO A 297 -25.50 -11.41 13.26
N ALA A 298 -25.20 -12.64 13.65
CA ALA A 298 -23.88 -13.06 14.10
C ALA A 298 -22.81 -13.01 13.01
N ALA A 299 -23.19 -13.11 11.74
CA ALA A 299 -22.28 -12.98 10.60
C ALA A 299 -22.06 -11.51 10.18
N LEU A 300 -22.78 -10.57 10.80
CA LEU A 300 -22.77 -9.16 10.43
C LEU A 300 -22.20 -8.28 11.56
N ILE A 301 -22.63 -8.52 12.80
CA ILE A 301 -22.34 -7.65 13.94
C ILE A 301 -20.93 -7.91 14.47
N GLY A 302 -20.05 -6.91 14.40
CA GLY A 302 -18.65 -7.01 14.81
C GLY A 302 -18.37 -6.76 16.30
N GLU A 303 -19.43 -6.68 17.12
CA GLU A 303 -19.32 -6.51 18.58
C GLU A 303 -19.34 -7.89 19.26
N ARG A 304 -18.58 -8.04 20.34
CA ARG A 304 -18.70 -9.23 21.19
C ARG A 304 -19.90 -9.04 22.12
N ASP A 305 -20.84 -9.98 22.12
CA ASP A 305 -21.85 -10.04 23.16
C ASP A 305 -21.15 -10.36 24.49
N VAL A 306 -21.08 -9.36 25.38
CA VAL A 306 -20.65 -9.58 26.75
C VAL A 306 -21.80 -10.33 27.42
N SER A 307 -21.65 -11.64 27.65
CA SER A 307 -22.61 -12.36 28.50
C SER A 307 -22.76 -11.61 29.82
N PRO A 308 -23.98 -11.36 30.32
CA PRO A 308 -24.20 -10.94 31.69
C PRO A 308 -23.99 -12.15 32.62
N ALA A 309 -22.74 -12.60 32.75
CA ALA A 309 -22.31 -13.61 33.71
C ALA A 309 -21.11 -13.00 34.45
N THR A 310 -21.35 -12.12 35.43
CA THR A 310 -21.65 -12.51 36.81
C THR A 310 -22.70 -11.60 37.45
N SER A 311 -23.95 -12.06 37.53
CA SER A 311 -24.94 -11.53 38.50
C SER A 311 -25.40 -12.59 39.50
N ASP A 312 -24.60 -13.65 39.66
CA ASP A 312 -24.75 -14.52 40.82
C ASP A 312 -24.12 -13.85 42.04
N ARG A 313 -25.02 -13.47 42.94
CA ARG A 313 -24.79 -12.99 44.29
C ARG A 313 -23.67 -13.78 44.98
N VAL A 314 -22.54 -13.12 45.22
CA VAL A 314 -21.76 -13.31 46.44
C VAL A 314 -21.52 -11.93 47.04
N THR A 315 -21.92 -11.84 48.30
CA THR A 315 -21.87 -10.74 49.25
C THR A 315 -20.64 -9.82 49.15
N GLY A 316 -20.90 -8.51 48.99
CA GLY A 316 -20.19 -7.43 49.68
C GLY A 316 -18.68 -7.31 49.47
N GLN A 317 -18.23 -7.03 48.25
CA GLN A 317 -17.01 -6.27 48.01
C GLN A 317 -17.25 -5.35 46.80
N ASP A 318 -17.00 -4.04 46.98
CA ASP A 318 -17.12 -3.06 45.92
C ASP A 318 -16.22 -3.43 44.72
N PRO A 319 -16.66 -3.25 43.47
CA PRO A 319 -15.84 -3.54 42.31
C PRO A 319 -14.65 -2.56 42.26
N VAL A 320 -13.44 -3.12 42.22
CA VAL A 320 -12.22 -2.39 41.92
C VAL A 320 -12.39 -1.66 40.58
N GLN A 321 -12.27 -0.33 40.61
CA GLN A 321 -12.37 0.53 39.42
C GLN A 321 -11.12 0.38 38.54
N ASP A 322 -11.11 -0.59 37.62
CA ASP A 322 -10.13 -0.65 36.52
C ASP A 322 -10.56 0.27 35.36
N GLY A 323 -10.34 1.58 35.51
CA GLY A 323 -10.89 2.64 34.65
C GLY A 323 -10.35 2.76 33.21
N GLN A 324 -9.42 1.91 32.74
CA GLN A 324 -8.83 2.01 31.39
C GLN A 324 -9.01 0.75 30.51
N GLY A 325 -8.94 -0.45 31.08
CA GLY A 325 -9.15 -1.70 30.32
C GLY A 325 -10.58 -1.86 29.80
N ASP A 326 -11.56 -1.38 30.58
CA ASP A 326 -12.97 -1.42 30.21
C ASP A 326 -13.31 -0.38 29.13
N ALA A 327 -12.68 0.80 29.16
CA ALA A 327 -12.88 1.85 28.16
C ALA A 327 -12.39 1.42 26.76
N GLN A 328 -11.23 0.77 26.66
CA GLN A 328 -10.67 0.27 25.40
C GLN A 328 -11.55 -0.85 24.82
N ARG A 329 -11.95 -1.82 25.64
CA ARG A 329 -12.84 -2.93 25.23
C ARG A 329 -14.21 -2.39 24.79
N SER A 330 -14.76 -1.42 25.52
CA SER A 330 -16.00 -0.73 25.17
C SER A 330 -15.88 0.01 23.84
N PHE A 331 -14.75 0.67 23.56
CA PHE A 331 -14.50 1.34 22.29
C PHE A 331 -14.40 0.37 21.11
N VAL A 332 -13.63 -0.72 21.25
CA VAL A 332 -13.49 -1.75 20.21
C VAL A 332 -14.84 -2.38 19.87
N ASN A 333 -15.64 -2.71 20.88
CA ASN A 333 -16.98 -3.23 20.68
C ASN A 333 -17.88 -2.20 19.98
N ARG A 334 -17.95 -0.95 20.45
CA ARG A 334 -18.77 0.11 19.81
C ARG A 334 -18.35 0.44 18.39
N THR A 335 -17.14 0.07 17.97
CA THR A 335 -16.63 0.30 16.61
C THR A 335 -16.71 -0.94 15.72
N GLY A 336 -17.20 -2.07 16.24
CA GLY A 336 -17.34 -3.32 15.48
C GLY A 336 -15.99 -4.00 15.18
N LEU A 337 -14.97 -3.76 16.00
CA LEU A 337 -13.59 -4.19 15.73
C LEU A 337 -13.11 -5.36 16.60
N ALA A 338 -14.01 -6.02 17.34
CA ALA A 338 -13.64 -7.10 18.25
C ALA A 338 -12.96 -8.27 17.52
N PHE A 339 -13.46 -8.62 16.33
CA PHE A 339 -12.83 -9.65 15.49
C PHE A 339 -11.45 -9.24 14.98
N HIS A 340 -11.26 -7.98 14.55
CA HIS A 340 -9.94 -7.50 14.12
C HIS A 340 -8.92 -7.52 15.27
N GLN A 341 -9.35 -7.16 16.49
CA GLN A 341 -8.51 -7.33 17.67
C GLN A 341 -8.07 -8.78 17.84
N ARG A 342 -9.02 -9.70 17.76
CA ARG A 342 -8.75 -11.13 17.91
C ARG A 342 -7.86 -11.69 16.79
N LEU A 343 -8.09 -11.31 15.54
CA LEU A 343 -7.26 -11.71 14.39
C LEU A 343 -5.81 -11.24 14.58
N ALA A 344 -5.64 -10.01 15.04
CA ALA A 344 -4.31 -9.46 15.34
C ALA A 344 -3.63 -10.22 16.50
N GLU A 345 -4.36 -10.59 17.55
CA GLU A 345 -3.82 -11.42 18.65
C GLU A 345 -3.39 -12.82 18.17
N LEU A 346 -4.23 -13.47 17.36
CA LEU A 346 -3.96 -14.80 16.80
C LEU A 346 -2.72 -14.83 15.92
N LEU A 347 -2.45 -13.75 15.20
CA LEU A 347 -1.22 -13.64 14.42
C LEU A 347 0.03 -13.78 15.27
N TYR A 348 0.03 -13.39 16.54
CA TYR A 348 1.24 -13.50 17.37
C TYR A 348 1.28 -14.74 18.26
N ARG A 349 0.24 -15.58 18.18
CA ARG A 349 0.20 -16.88 18.86
C ARG A 349 1.04 -17.90 18.08
N PRO A 350 2.15 -18.42 18.64
CA PRO A 350 3.08 -19.29 17.91
C PRO A 350 2.46 -20.61 17.44
N SER A 351 1.49 -21.15 18.17
CA SER A 351 0.76 -22.36 17.79
C SER A 351 -0.16 -22.15 16.58
N PHE A 352 -0.57 -20.92 16.31
CA PHE A 352 -1.62 -20.62 15.33
C PHE A 352 -1.06 -20.08 14.02
N ALA A 353 -0.25 -19.03 14.04
CA ALA A 353 0.26 -18.39 12.83
C ALA A 353 1.78 -18.40 12.78
N ALA A 354 2.35 -18.92 11.70
CA ALA A 354 3.79 -19.02 11.53
C ALA A 354 4.42 -17.61 11.58
N ARG A 355 5.56 -17.44 12.26
CA ARG A 355 6.34 -16.18 12.24
C ARG A 355 7.19 -16.06 10.98
N ASP A 356 7.90 -17.14 10.62
CA ASP A 356 8.68 -17.24 9.37
C ASP A 356 8.17 -18.40 8.48
N SER A 357 8.02 -18.15 7.18
CA SER A 357 7.62 -19.16 6.20
C SER A 357 8.24 -18.85 4.85
N LYS A 358 8.53 -19.89 4.07
CA LYS A 358 9.10 -19.72 2.72
C LYS A 358 8.17 -18.92 1.81
N LEU A 359 6.86 -19.06 1.97
CA LEU A 359 5.87 -18.30 1.20
C LEU A 359 5.97 -16.79 1.50
N ARG A 360 6.17 -16.41 2.76
CA ARG A 360 6.33 -14.99 3.15
C ARG A 360 7.59 -14.37 2.59
N ALA A 361 8.71 -15.11 2.58
CA ALA A 361 9.95 -14.67 1.95
C ALA A 361 9.77 -14.33 0.45
N HIS A 362 8.70 -14.81 -0.17
CA HIS A 362 8.33 -14.54 -1.55
C HIS A 362 7.04 -13.71 -1.70
N GLY A 363 6.64 -12.97 -0.65
CA GLY A 363 5.58 -11.97 -0.70
C GLY A 363 4.16 -12.49 -0.53
N ALA A 364 3.95 -13.71 -0.02
CA ALA A 364 2.61 -14.13 0.43
C ALA A 364 2.20 -13.36 1.71
N PRO A 365 0.95 -12.91 1.84
CA PRO A 365 0.48 -12.26 3.06
C PRO A 365 0.33 -13.27 4.20
N ARG A 366 0.59 -12.82 5.43
CA ARG A 366 0.33 -13.56 6.67
C ARG A 366 -1.14 -13.49 7.11
N LEU A 367 -1.76 -12.32 6.97
CA LEU A 367 -3.20 -12.11 7.20
C LEU A 367 -3.80 -11.30 6.07
N VAL A 368 -4.97 -11.71 5.61
CA VAL A 368 -5.88 -10.84 4.85
C VAL A 368 -7.26 -10.86 5.49
N ALA A 369 -7.75 -9.70 5.91
CA ALA A 369 -9.06 -9.59 6.54
C ALA A 369 -9.89 -8.43 5.96
N GLU A 370 -11.18 -8.69 5.76
CA GLU A 370 -12.15 -7.67 5.32
C GLU A 370 -12.61 -6.79 6.49
N TYR A 371 -12.90 -5.51 6.21
CA TYR A 371 -13.49 -4.57 7.15
C TYR A 371 -14.56 -3.67 6.51
N GLY A 372 -15.37 -3.07 7.37
CA GLY A 372 -16.44 -2.16 7.01
C GLY A 372 -15.96 -0.80 6.48
N LYS A 373 -16.76 -0.20 5.60
CA LYS A 373 -16.47 1.12 5.04
C LYS A 373 -16.24 2.15 6.15
N GLY A 374 -15.10 2.85 6.09
CA GLY A 374 -14.73 3.88 7.07
C GLY A 374 -13.94 3.37 8.28
N GLN A 375 -13.76 2.06 8.44
CA GLN A 375 -12.96 1.48 9.54
C GLN A 375 -11.45 1.46 9.25
N GLN A 376 -11.01 1.78 8.01
CA GLN A 376 -9.61 1.70 7.55
C GLN A 376 -8.58 2.21 8.57
N ARG A 377 -8.75 3.45 9.07
CA ARG A 377 -7.78 4.06 10.00
C ARG A 377 -7.74 3.34 11.34
N LEU A 378 -8.88 2.87 11.83
CA LEU A 378 -8.98 2.18 13.11
C LEU A 378 -8.39 0.77 13.01
N VAL A 379 -8.68 0.04 11.93
CA VAL A 379 -8.09 -1.29 11.66
C VAL A 379 -6.58 -1.18 11.49
N ALA A 380 -6.10 -0.21 10.71
CA ALA A 380 -4.66 0.03 10.54
C ALA A 380 -3.97 0.31 11.87
N LYS A 381 -4.55 1.21 12.68
CA LYS A 381 -4.04 1.53 14.01
C LYS A 381 -4.04 0.32 14.93
N LEU A 382 -5.14 -0.43 14.98
CA LEU A 382 -5.28 -1.61 15.84
C LEU A 382 -4.21 -2.66 15.54
N HIS A 383 -4.00 -2.99 14.25
CA HIS A 383 -2.98 -3.97 13.88
C HIS A 383 -1.58 -3.45 14.13
N ALA A 384 -1.33 -2.15 13.91
CA ALA A 384 -0.05 -1.53 14.24
C ALA A 384 0.23 -1.55 15.75
N ASP A 385 -0.74 -1.20 16.59
CA ASP A 385 -0.59 -1.13 18.05
C ASP A 385 -0.35 -2.51 18.69
N LEU A 386 -0.79 -3.59 18.04
CA LEU A 386 -0.60 -4.97 18.50
C LEU A 386 0.74 -5.59 18.08
N VAL A 387 1.50 -4.95 17.18
CA VAL A 387 2.88 -5.31 16.88
C VAL A 387 3.74 -4.99 18.10
N ALA A 388 4.65 -5.90 18.48
CA ALA A 388 5.52 -5.67 19.63
C ALA A 388 6.30 -4.35 19.47
N PRO A 389 6.47 -3.56 20.54
CA PRO A 389 7.16 -2.27 20.48
C PRO A 389 8.56 -2.35 19.87
N ALA A 390 9.30 -3.44 20.10
CA ALA A 390 10.61 -3.67 19.49
C ALA A 390 10.55 -3.72 17.95
N ASP A 391 9.51 -4.37 17.41
CA ASP A 391 9.33 -4.52 15.97
C ASP A 391 8.78 -3.24 15.33
N ARG A 392 8.22 -2.30 16.10
CA ARG A 392 7.71 -1.00 15.62
C ARG A 392 8.79 0.06 15.45
N MET A 393 10.04 -0.23 15.81
CA MET A 393 11.13 0.71 15.58
C MET A 393 11.30 1.01 14.07
N PRO A 394 11.58 2.28 13.70
CA PRO A 394 11.95 2.64 12.35
C PRO A 394 13.10 1.78 11.82
N ARG A 395 12.97 1.33 10.57
CA ARG A 395 14.07 0.60 9.93
C ARG A 395 15.18 1.59 9.58
N VAL A 396 16.42 1.16 9.80
CA VAL A 396 17.60 1.88 9.34
C VAL A 396 18.28 1.04 8.28
N VAL A 397 18.24 1.50 7.04
CA VAL A 397 18.82 0.81 5.88
C VAL A 397 20.17 1.43 5.55
N ARG A 398 21.24 0.65 5.62
CA ARG A 398 22.58 1.13 5.26
C ARG A 398 22.84 0.87 3.79
N LEU A 399 23.01 1.93 3.01
CA LEU A 399 23.34 1.85 1.60
C LEU A 399 24.86 1.61 1.45
N SER A 400 25.26 0.34 1.60
CA SER A 400 26.64 -0.10 1.43
C SER A 400 27.04 -0.07 -0.05
N GLY A 401 28.29 0.29 -0.34
CA GLY A 401 28.81 0.29 -1.71
C GLY A 401 28.45 1.52 -2.55
N HIS A 402 27.86 2.55 -1.94
CA HIS A 402 27.61 3.86 -2.55
C HIS A 402 28.20 4.98 -1.70
N GLN A 403 28.70 6.03 -2.35
CA GLN A 403 29.17 7.24 -1.69
C GLN A 403 28.71 8.44 -2.50
N LEU A 404 27.82 9.25 -1.91
CA LEU A 404 27.29 10.43 -2.58
C LEU A 404 28.29 11.58 -2.44
N VAL A 405 28.57 12.29 -3.54
CA VAL A 405 29.55 13.37 -3.56
C VAL A 405 28.90 14.69 -3.92
N VAL A 406 28.97 15.66 -3.00
CA VAL A 406 28.55 17.05 -3.22
C VAL A 406 29.79 17.90 -3.47
N VAL A 407 29.95 18.39 -4.70
CA VAL A 407 31.12 19.17 -5.11
C VAL A 407 30.78 20.64 -5.31
N GLY A 408 31.50 21.52 -4.64
CA GLY A 408 31.43 22.96 -4.87
C GLY A 408 32.47 23.39 -5.90
N VAL A 409 32.04 23.93 -7.04
CA VAL A 409 32.97 24.51 -8.02
C VAL A 409 33.31 25.95 -7.65
N GLY A 410 34.58 26.32 -7.85
CA GLY A 410 35.10 27.62 -7.42
C GLY A 410 36.60 27.72 -7.55
N ASN A 411 37.12 28.91 -7.20
CA ASN A 411 38.54 29.24 -7.18
C ASN A 411 38.94 29.68 -5.76
N ALA A 412 38.68 28.90 -4.72
CA ALA A 412 38.96 29.33 -3.34
C ALA A 412 40.44 29.63 -3.03
N THR A 413 41.38 29.09 -3.81
CA THR A 413 42.82 29.34 -3.64
C THR A 413 43.26 30.70 -4.19
N THR A 414 42.64 31.18 -5.26
CA THR A 414 43.06 32.40 -5.98
C THR A 414 42.04 33.54 -5.86
N HIS A 415 40.75 33.21 -5.83
CA HIS A 415 39.63 34.15 -5.76
C HIS A 415 38.57 33.68 -4.73
N PRO A 416 38.91 33.64 -3.43
CA PRO A 416 37.97 33.29 -2.37
C PRO A 416 36.86 34.33 -2.26
N LEU A 417 35.66 33.89 -1.85
CA LEU A 417 34.49 34.75 -1.58
C LEU A 417 33.98 35.56 -2.79
N THR A 418 34.29 35.12 -4.01
CA THR A 418 33.74 35.70 -5.24
C THR A 418 32.44 35.01 -5.64
N ARG A 419 31.63 35.67 -6.47
CA ARG A 419 30.42 35.08 -7.07
C ARG A 419 30.73 33.75 -7.77
N HIS A 420 31.88 33.66 -8.44
CA HIS A 420 32.35 32.43 -9.09
C HIS A 420 32.73 31.29 -8.13
N SER A 421 33.02 31.62 -6.88
CA SER A 421 33.40 30.65 -5.85
C SER A 421 32.22 30.32 -4.94
N ILE A 422 31.00 30.80 -5.22
CA ILE A 422 29.82 30.63 -4.35
C ILE A 422 29.52 29.16 -4.07
N GLY A 423 29.74 28.26 -5.04
CA GLY A 423 29.59 26.82 -4.86
C GLY A 423 30.54 26.24 -3.80
N GLN A 424 31.73 26.80 -3.65
CA GLN A 424 32.68 26.44 -2.58
C GLN A 424 32.41 27.18 -1.27
N VAL A 425 31.87 28.40 -1.32
CA VAL A 425 31.56 29.22 -0.12
C VAL A 425 30.49 28.56 0.74
N VAL A 426 29.50 27.91 0.12
CA VAL A 426 28.39 27.28 0.86
C VAL A 426 28.73 25.91 1.46
N LEU A 427 29.89 25.31 1.16
CA LEU A 427 30.19 23.93 1.58
C LEU A 427 30.39 23.76 3.09
N ASP A 428 31.19 24.62 3.75
CA ASP A 428 31.39 24.52 5.20
C ASP A 428 30.07 24.80 5.98
N PRO A 429 29.28 25.83 5.65
CA PRO A 429 27.94 26.02 6.21
C PRO A 429 26.98 24.85 5.95
N LEU A 430 27.04 24.26 4.74
CA LEU A 430 26.24 23.08 4.39
C LEU A 430 26.64 21.87 5.23
N LEU A 431 27.94 21.63 5.45
CA LEU A 431 28.43 20.57 6.33
C LEU A 431 27.83 20.70 7.74
N ALA A 432 27.92 21.89 8.33
CA ALA A 432 27.38 22.14 9.66
C ALA A 432 25.87 21.87 9.75
N ARG A 433 25.11 22.25 8.70
CA ARG A 433 23.67 21.98 8.61
C ARG A 433 23.35 20.49 8.43
N LEU A 434 24.10 19.77 7.60
CA LEU A 434 23.93 18.32 7.43
C LEU A 434 24.26 17.54 8.73
N VAL A 435 25.27 17.98 9.48
CA VAL A 435 25.59 17.42 10.80
C VAL A 435 24.45 17.70 11.80
N ALA A 436 23.87 18.90 11.78
CA ALA A 436 22.72 19.23 12.62
C ALA A 436 21.46 18.43 12.24
N HIS A 437 21.26 18.17 10.94
CA HIS A 437 20.18 17.32 10.42
C HIS A 437 20.31 15.88 10.92
N ASP A 438 21.51 15.29 10.82
CA ASP A 438 21.81 13.95 11.35
C ASP A 438 21.48 13.86 12.85
N ALA A 439 21.95 14.84 13.63
CA ALA A 439 21.68 14.92 15.07
C ALA A 439 20.18 15.07 15.39
N GLN A 440 19.40 15.72 14.51
CA GLN A 440 17.95 15.79 14.66
C GLN A 440 17.29 14.42 14.42
N ILE A 441 17.69 13.69 13.38
CA ILE A 441 17.15 12.35 13.10
C ILE A 441 17.49 11.39 14.24
N ARG A 442 18.74 11.40 14.74
CA ARG A 442 19.15 10.60 15.90
C ARG A 442 18.29 10.86 17.13
N ARG A 443 18.02 12.13 17.45
CA ARG A 443 17.11 12.51 18.55
C ARG A 443 15.70 11.98 18.33
N HIS A 444 15.16 12.06 17.12
CA HIS A 444 13.84 11.50 16.81
C HIS A 444 13.81 9.98 16.99
N LEU A 445 14.86 9.26 16.56
CA LEU A 445 14.98 7.81 16.76
C LEU A 445 15.08 7.45 18.25
N ALA A 446 15.88 8.18 19.03
CA ALA A 446 15.99 7.99 20.48
C ALA A 446 14.64 8.20 21.18
N GLN A 447 13.94 9.30 20.86
CA GLN A 447 12.61 9.58 21.41
C GLN A 447 11.56 8.54 20.98
N ALA A 448 11.62 8.04 19.74
CA ALA A 448 10.73 6.97 19.28
C ALA A 448 10.95 5.69 20.08
N ARG A 449 12.21 5.31 20.31
CA ARG A 449 12.57 4.16 21.14
C ARG A 449 12.06 4.31 22.57
N GLU A 450 12.28 5.46 23.20
CA GLU A 450 11.81 5.72 24.57
C GLU A 450 10.28 5.63 24.69
N ARG A 451 9.54 6.22 23.75
CA ARG A 451 8.08 6.10 23.70
C ARG A 451 7.62 4.65 23.58
N LEU A 452 8.26 3.88 22.68
CA LEU A 452 7.92 2.47 22.48
C LEU A 452 8.24 1.61 23.72
N GLU A 453 9.35 1.88 24.41
CA GLU A 453 9.69 1.17 25.66
C GLU A 453 8.72 1.53 26.79
N GLN A 454 8.29 2.79 26.87
CA GLN A 454 7.26 3.22 27.81
C GLN A 454 5.93 2.51 27.52
N GLU A 455 5.49 2.48 26.25
CA GLU A 455 4.29 1.75 25.83
C GLU A 455 4.37 0.26 26.17
N ARG A 456 5.55 -0.36 26.00
CA ARG A 456 5.81 -1.76 26.37
C ARG A 456 5.63 -1.97 27.87
N ALA A 457 6.30 -1.14 28.68
CA ALA A 457 6.28 -1.24 30.13
C ALA A 457 4.87 -1.02 30.69
N GLU A 458 4.14 -0.03 30.18
CA GLU A 458 2.75 0.24 30.56
C GLU A 458 1.80 -0.91 30.19
N ALA A 459 1.96 -1.50 29.00
CA ALA A 459 1.14 -2.63 28.56
C ALA A 459 1.35 -3.89 29.43
N LEU A 460 2.59 -4.16 29.84
CA LEU A 460 2.92 -5.26 30.74
C LEU A 460 2.45 -4.98 32.17
N ALA A 461 2.69 -3.77 32.70
CA ALA A 461 2.31 -3.39 34.06
C ALA A 461 0.78 -3.36 34.25
N SER A 462 0.03 -2.96 33.22
CA SER A 462 -1.43 -2.96 33.25
C SER A 462 -2.08 -4.33 33.01
N GLY A 463 -1.28 -5.37 32.73
CA GLY A 463 -1.80 -6.70 32.35
C GLY A 463 -2.54 -6.71 31.01
N ARG A 464 -2.40 -5.66 30.19
CA ARG A 464 -3.02 -5.57 28.85
C ARG A 464 -2.45 -6.63 27.90
N ILE A 465 -1.17 -6.96 28.07
CA ILE A 465 -0.48 -8.00 27.33
C ILE A 465 0.06 -9.03 28.31
N ASP A 466 -0.29 -10.30 28.10
CA ASP A 466 0.32 -11.42 28.81
C ASP A 466 1.63 -11.83 28.13
N PRO A 467 2.80 -11.67 28.78
CA PRO A 467 4.09 -12.04 28.20
C PRO A 467 4.25 -13.55 27.96
N GLN A 468 3.47 -14.41 28.61
CA GLN A 468 3.50 -15.86 28.32
C GLN A 468 2.86 -16.15 26.96
N ALA A 469 1.76 -15.47 26.64
CA ALA A 469 1.10 -15.56 25.33
C ALA A 469 1.80 -14.74 24.24
N ARG A 470 2.52 -13.68 24.61
CA ARG A 470 3.21 -12.73 23.71
C ARG A 470 4.70 -12.59 24.06
N PRO A 471 5.52 -13.63 23.83
CA PRO A 471 6.95 -13.59 24.17
C PRO A 471 7.74 -12.51 23.40
N ASP A 472 7.22 -12.01 22.27
CA ASP A 472 7.74 -10.83 21.57
C ASP A 472 7.67 -9.53 22.39
N TRP A 473 6.69 -9.39 23.29
CA TRP A 473 6.58 -8.21 24.17
C TRP A 473 7.49 -8.29 25.39
N ALA A 474 7.99 -9.48 25.72
CA ALA A 474 8.92 -9.66 26.83
C ALA A 474 10.27 -8.99 26.56
N GLN A 475 10.67 -8.89 25.29
CA GLN A 475 11.94 -8.26 24.92
C GLN A 475 11.85 -6.72 24.99
N PRO A 476 12.85 -6.06 25.59
CA PRO A 476 12.93 -4.60 25.58
C PRO A 476 13.12 -4.06 24.16
N VAL A 477 12.66 -2.84 23.91
CA VAL A 477 12.93 -2.14 22.66
C VAL A 477 14.45 -1.95 22.54
N PRO A 478 15.08 -2.44 21.45
CA PRO A 478 16.53 -2.41 21.29
C PRO A 478 17.08 -0.99 21.48
N ALA A 479 18.10 -0.85 22.32
CA ALA A 479 18.81 0.42 22.48
C ALA A 479 19.59 0.79 21.21
N ARG A 480 20.02 -0.23 20.45
CA ARG A 480 20.74 -0.10 19.18
C ARG A 480 19.92 -0.71 18.07
N LEU A 481 19.80 0.02 16.96
CA LEU A 481 18.99 -0.36 15.82
C LEU A 481 19.81 -1.21 14.85
N PRO A 482 19.32 -2.40 14.44
CA PRO A 482 20.02 -3.20 13.44
C PRO A 482 20.04 -2.43 12.12
N LEU A 483 21.22 -2.38 11.49
CA LEU A 483 21.36 -1.85 10.15
C LEU A 483 21.01 -2.95 9.15
N SER A 484 19.90 -2.79 8.43
CA SER A 484 19.61 -3.66 7.28
C SER A 484 20.66 -3.37 6.21
N CYS A 485 21.56 -4.33 5.97
CA CYS A 485 22.60 -4.29 4.95
C CYS A 485 22.49 -5.53 4.07
N ALA A 486 22.65 -5.38 2.75
CA ALA A 486 22.58 -6.48 1.79
C ALA A 486 23.67 -7.57 1.96
N SER A 487 24.65 -7.41 2.87
CA SER A 487 25.83 -8.30 2.89
C SER A 487 26.52 -8.55 4.24
N THR A 488 26.00 -8.11 5.39
CA THR A 488 26.62 -8.47 6.68
C THR A 488 25.68 -8.30 7.88
N GLU A 489 25.39 -9.39 8.60
CA GLU A 489 24.70 -9.35 9.89
C GLU A 489 25.62 -8.76 10.98
N GLY A 490 25.04 -8.01 11.94
CA GLY A 490 25.72 -7.62 13.17
C GLY A 490 26.20 -6.16 13.28
N GLN A 491 25.85 -5.28 12.34
CA GLN A 491 26.08 -3.83 12.49
C GLN A 491 24.86 -3.13 13.07
N TYR A 492 25.10 -2.18 13.98
CA TYR A 492 24.05 -1.46 14.68
C TYR A 492 24.29 0.05 14.68
N LEU A 493 23.19 0.81 14.64
CA LEU A 493 23.17 2.25 14.90
C LEU A 493 22.72 2.48 16.34
N ASP A 494 23.56 3.09 17.17
CA ASP A 494 23.12 3.67 18.44
C ASP A 494 22.66 5.12 18.18
N PRO A 495 21.39 5.46 18.41
CA PRO A 495 20.92 6.84 18.26
C PRO A 495 21.59 7.82 19.23
N ASN A 496 22.13 7.33 20.35
CA ASN A 496 22.79 8.17 21.37
C ASN A 496 24.30 8.25 21.19
N ASP A 497 24.88 7.49 20.26
CA ASP A 497 26.32 7.56 20.00
C ASP A 497 26.73 8.95 19.51
N SER A 498 27.75 9.48 20.16
CA SER A 498 28.43 10.70 19.73
C SER A 498 29.36 10.34 18.57
N VAL A 499 28.81 10.20 17.36
CA VAL A 499 29.61 10.01 16.15
C VAL A 499 30.48 11.25 15.97
N ALA A 500 31.79 11.07 15.89
CA ALA A 500 32.73 12.17 15.66
C ALA A 500 32.53 12.73 14.24
N MET A 501 31.66 13.72 14.12
CA MET A 501 31.38 14.41 12.87
C MET A 501 32.42 15.54 12.65
N PRO A 502 32.94 15.70 11.42
CA PRO A 502 33.86 16.78 11.10
C PRO A 502 33.15 18.14 11.19
N SER A 503 33.82 19.12 11.77
CA SER A 503 33.33 20.51 11.85
C SER A 503 33.71 21.37 10.64
N GLU A 504 34.70 20.93 9.85
CA GLU A 504 35.23 21.67 8.70
C GLU A 504 35.78 20.73 7.63
N LEU A 505 35.91 21.22 6.39
CA LEU A 505 36.56 20.48 5.32
C LEU A 505 38.08 20.47 5.50
N THR A 506 38.69 19.28 5.47
CA THR A 506 40.14 19.10 5.66
C THR A 506 40.86 18.80 4.35
N LYS A 507 42.16 19.11 4.26
CA LYS A 507 42.92 18.94 3.01
C LYS A 507 43.01 17.47 2.61
N VAL A 508 42.62 17.15 1.37
CA VAL A 508 42.66 15.77 0.84
C VAL A 508 44.11 15.36 0.56
N ARG A 509 44.53 14.25 1.17
CA ARG A 509 45.89 13.68 0.99
C ARG A 509 45.90 12.47 0.06
N ALA A 510 44.76 11.82 -0.14
CA ALA A 510 44.61 10.65 -1.00
C ALA A 510 44.34 11.03 -2.46
N GLY A 511 44.82 10.21 -3.41
CA GLY A 511 44.35 10.23 -4.80
C GLY A 511 44.89 11.32 -5.74
N LYS A 512 45.91 12.12 -5.36
CA LYS A 512 46.38 13.30 -6.15
C LYS A 512 45.27 14.29 -6.54
N SER A 513 44.10 14.20 -5.90
CA SER A 513 42.92 15.02 -6.17
C SER A 513 43.12 16.47 -5.75
N GLY A 514 43.89 16.70 -4.69
CA GLY A 514 44.03 18.02 -4.07
C GLY A 514 42.70 18.51 -3.46
N GLY A 515 42.67 19.76 -3.01
CA GLY A 515 41.48 20.35 -2.43
C GLY A 515 41.21 19.97 -0.97
N TRP A 516 39.97 20.14 -0.55
CA TRP A 516 39.49 19.86 0.79
C TRP A 516 38.22 19.01 0.74
N ALA A 517 38.05 18.10 1.70
CA ALA A 517 36.87 17.28 1.82
C ALA A 517 36.49 17.00 3.27
N ALA A 518 35.22 16.65 3.46
CA ALA A 518 34.70 16.03 4.68
C ALA A 518 33.73 14.92 4.25
N THR A 519 33.81 13.76 4.88
CA THR A 519 32.89 12.64 4.65
C THR A 519 32.13 12.37 5.93
N ILE A 520 30.81 12.24 5.83
CA ILE A 520 29.93 11.98 6.97
C ILE A 520 28.99 10.80 6.68
N PRO A 521 28.75 9.91 7.66
CA PRO A 521 27.69 8.91 7.59
C PRO A 521 26.35 9.59 7.90
N LEU A 522 25.70 10.14 6.87
CA LEU A 522 24.48 10.92 7.02
C LEU A 522 23.24 10.02 7.12
N LEU A 523 22.40 10.27 8.12
CA LEU A 523 21.04 9.74 8.18
C LEU A 523 20.07 10.65 7.41
N VAL A 524 19.17 10.06 6.63
CA VAL A 524 18.08 10.76 5.92
C VAL A 524 16.79 9.94 5.95
N HIS A 525 15.63 10.60 6.08
CA HIS A 525 14.35 9.92 5.95
C HIS A 525 14.12 9.39 4.53
N ALA A 526 13.55 8.20 4.39
CA ALA A 526 13.27 7.58 3.10
C ALA A 526 12.27 8.38 2.26
N SER A 527 11.29 9.01 2.91
CA SER A 527 10.42 10.01 2.30
C SER A 527 9.85 10.92 3.38
N ASP A 528 9.27 12.05 3.00
CA ASP A 528 8.65 13.01 3.93
C ASP A 528 7.54 12.38 4.81
N CYS A 529 6.98 11.24 4.40
CA CYS A 529 5.92 10.53 5.10
C CYS A 529 6.35 9.19 5.70
N SER A 530 7.60 8.75 5.50
CA SER A 530 8.09 7.46 6.01
C SER A 530 8.80 7.63 7.34
N SER A 531 8.61 6.67 8.24
CA SER A 531 9.42 6.54 9.45
C SER A 531 10.82 6.03 9.15
N ASP A 532 11.01 5.30 8.06
CA ASP A 532 12.27 4.62 7.75
C ASP A 532 13.37 5.61 7.37
N VAL A 533 14.61 5.22 7.69
CA VAL A 533 15.80 6.05 7.58
C VAL A 533 16.85 5.32 6.76
N TYR A 534 17.49 6.03 5.83
CA TYR A 534 18.69 5.56 5.15
C TYR A 534 19.92 6.10 5.86
N GLN A 535 20.97 5.28 5.92
CA GLN A 535 22.33 5.71 6.24
C GLN A 535 23.19 5.64 4.98
N VAL A 536 23.80 6.75 4.59
CA VAL A 536 24.65 6.85 3.39
C VAL A 536 25.89 7.68 3.67
N GLU A 537 27.02 7.31 3.09
CA GLU A 537 28.23 8.12 3.14
C GLU A 537 28.11 9.30 2.18
N VAL A 538 28.24 10.53 2.71
CA VAL A 538 28.19 11.77 1.94
C VAL A 538 29.51 12.50 2.06
N SER A 539 30.16 12.76 0.93
CA SER A 539 31.38 13.55 0.85
C SER A 539 31.12 14.92 0.28
N LEU A 540 31.49 15.96 1.02
CA LEU A 540 31.56 17.32 0.51
C LEU A 540 32.97 17.58 0.01
N TYR A 541 33.11 18.02 -1.24
CA TYR A 541 34.42 18.20 -1.89
C TYR A 541 34.59 19.59 -2.50
N LYS A 542 35.76 20.17 -2.23
CA LYS A 542 36.21 21.49 -2.68
C LYS A 542 37.52 21.35 -3.46
N PRO A 543 37.49 21.34 -4.81
CA PRO A 543 38.69 21.26 -5.63
C PRO A 543 39.64 22.45 -5.38
N SER A 544 40.96 22.20 -5.39
CA SER A 544 41.98 23.26 -5.28
C SER A 544 42.42 23.83 -6.63
N GLN A 545 42.12 23.13 -7.73
CA GLN A 545 42.45 23.50 -9.09
C GLN A 545 41.66 24.74 -9.54
N ALA A 546 42.16 25.40 -10.58
CA ALA A 546 41.42 26.47 -11.23
C ALA A 546 40.07 25.98 -11.77
N MET A 547 39.11 26.88 -11.92
CA MET A 547 37.74 26.58 -12.32
C MET A 547 37.67 25.77 -13.62
N ASN A 548 38.51 26.08 -14.61
CA ASN A 548 38.54 25.35 -15.88
C ASN A 548 39.16 23.94 -15.78
N LEU A 549 39.60 23.52 -14.59
CA LEU A 549 40.21 22.23 -14.29
C LEU A 549 39.52 21.54 -13.09
N SER A 550 38.30 21.94 -12.73
CA SER A 550 37.56 21.36 -11.60
C SER A 550 37.26 19.87 -11.76
N GLY A 551 37.09 19.39 -12.99
CA GLY A 551 36.86 17.98 -13.31
C GLY A 551 38.08 17.10 -13.08
N VAL A 552 39.30 17.65 -13.15
CA VAL A 552 40.54 16.92 -12.86
C VAL A 552 40.59 16.49 -11.40
N GLY A 553 40.36 17.43 -10.48
CA GLY A 553 40.34 17.15 -9.04
C GLY A 553 39.19 16.21 -8.66
N LEU A 554 38.00 16.47 -9.19
CA LEU A 554 36.80 15.67 -8.93
C LEU A 554 36.96 14.22 -9.40
N ARG A 555 37.43 13.98 -10.63
CA ARG A 555 37.65 12.61 -11.14
C ARG A 555 38.66 11.87 -10.26
N ALA A 556 39.78 12.51 -9.93
CA ALA A 556 40.80 11.93 -9.08
C ALA A 556 40.26 11.62 -7.66
N PHE A 557 39.39 12.47 -7.12
CA PHE A 557 38.71 12.23 -5.85
C PHE A 557 37.77 11.02 -5.95
N LEU A 558 36.90 10.99 -6.95
CA LEU A 558 35.94 9.90 -7.15
C LEU A 558 36.64 8.56 -7.39
N THR A 559 37.73 8.52 -8.17
CA THR A 559 38.53 7.29 -8.35
C THR A 559 39.15 6.80 -7.05
N ALA A 560 39.52 7.69 -6.13
CA ALA A 560 40.20 7.33 -4.88
C ALA A 560 39.24 6.98 -3.74
N HIS A 561 38.01 7.50 -3.77
CA HIS A 561 37.08 7.42 -2.64
C HIS A 561 35.80 6.65 -2.96
N HIS A 562 35.33 6.66 -4.21
CA HIS A 562 34.07 6.00 -4.57
C HIS A 562 34.24 4.46 -4.54
N PRO A 563 33.37 3.73 -3.84
CA PRO A 563 33.48 2.28 -3.68
C PRO A 563 33.35 1.48 -4.99
N ASN A 564 32.57 1.97 -5.95
CA ASN A 564 32.42 1.36 -7.27
C ASN A 564 32.57 2.41 -8.39
N PRO A 565 33.79 2.74 -8.83
CA PRO A 565 34.08 3.90 -9.69
C PRO A 565 33.75 3.63 -11.18
N THR A 566 32.57 3.09 -11.48
CA THR A 566 32.08 3.04 -12.87
C THR A 566 31.59 4.41 -13.29
N ASP A 567 31.83 4.79 -14.56
CA ASP A 567 31.44 6.12 -15.07
C ASP A 567 29.94 6.41 -14.88
N ALA A 568 29.07 5.38 -14.96
CA ALA A 568 27.63 5.55 -14.74
C ALA A 568 27.26 5.80 -13.26
N ALA A 569 27.73 4.96 -12.33
CA ALA A 569 27.41 5.11 -10.91
C ALA A 569 27.96 6.41 -10.32
N VAL A 570 29.19 6.77 -10.70
CA VAL A 570 29.86 7.99 -10.27
C VAL A 570 29.09 9.25 -10.69
N VAL A 571 28.51 9.24 -11.88
CA VAL A 571 27.74 10.37 -12.41
C VAL A 571 26.42 10.54 -11.67
N ASP A 572 25.71 9.44 -11.41
CA ASP A 572 24.43 9.47 -10.70
C ASP A 572 24.60 9.84 -9.20
N ASP A 573 25.74 9.49 -8.62
CA ASP A 573 26.07 9.74 -7.20
C ASP A 573 26.78 11.11 -6.97
N THR A 574 26.85 11.98 -7.99
CA THR A 574 27.51 13.30 -7.90
C THR A 574 26.54 14.48 -8.07
N LEU A 575 26.57 15.42 -7.12
CA LEU A 575 25.86 16.70 -7.14
C LEU A 575 26.83 17.89 -7.23
N VAL A 576 26.67 18.75 -8.23
CA VAL A 576 27.53 19.93 -8.44
C VAL A 576 26.85 21.22 -7.98
N LEU A 577 27.46 21.96 -7.04
CA LEU A 577 27.07 23.30 -6.63
C LEU A 577 27.83 24.34 -7.45
N GLN A 578 27.12 25.15 -8.24
CA GLN A 578 27.72 26.12 -9.17
C GLN A 578 27.03 27.48 -9.12
N ASP A 579 27.74 28.52 -9.56
CA ASP A 579 27.12 29.81 -9.86
C ASP A 579 26.26 29.77 -11.13
N ASP A 580 25.23 30.61 -11.19
CA ASP A 580 24.39 30.79 -12.36
C ASP A 580 23.99 32.27 -12.54
N LEU A 581 24.33 32.81 -13.70
CA LEU A 581 24.03 34.20 -14.10
C LEU A 581 22.55 34.41 -14.45
N ASP A 582 21.84 33.36 -14.88
CA ASP A 582 20.44 33.42 -15.30
C ASP A 582 19.47 33.20 -14.12
N VAL A 583 20.01 33.10 -12.91
CA VAL A 583 19.25 32.99 -11.66
C VAL A 583 19.62 34.18 -10.80
N ASP A 584 18.60 34.92 -10.35
CA ASP A 584 18.80 36.06 -9.46
C ASP A 584 19.38 35.62 -8.13
N PHE A 585 20.19 36.48 -7.52
CA PHE A 585 20.75 36.21 -6.20
C PHE A 585 19.64 35.95 -5.18
N GLY A 586 19.88 35.00 -4.27
CA GLY A 586 18.88 34.55 -3.30
C GLY A 586 18.07 33.33 -3.76
N LEU A 587 18.14 32.95 -5.04
CA LEU A 587 17.43 31.79 -5.57
C LEU A 587 18.38 30.62 -5.87
N VAL A 588 17.97 29.41 -5.50
CA VAL A 588 18.67 28.16 -5.85
C VAL A 588 17.76 27.29 -6.71
N LYS A 589 18.26 26.83 -7.86
CA LYS A 589 17.51 25.96 -8.78
C LYS A 589 18.23 24.64 -9.04
N ALA A 590 17.57 23.53 -8.70
CA ALA A 590 18.03 22.19 -9.05
C ALA A 590 17.87 21.91 -10.55
N LYS A 591 18.79 21.15 -11.14
CA LYS A 591 18.77 20.73 -12.54
C LYS A 591 19.49 19.40 -12.72
N SER A 592 18.80 18.39 -13.23
CA SER A 592 19.34 17.04 -13.44
C SER A 592 19.97 16.84 -14.82
N THR A 593 19.56 17.62 -15.83
CA THR A 593 20.05 17.50 -17.22
C THR A 593 20.38 18.85 -17.87
N GLY A 594 21.28 18.88 -18.86
CA GLY A 594 21.58 20.05 -19.71
C GLY A 594 23.07 20.42 -19.85
N SER A 595 23.42 21.23 -20.86
CA SER A 595 24.81 21.63 -21.15
C SER A 595 25.41 22.58 -20.10
N ALA A 596 26.73 22.82 -20.19
CA ALA A 596 27.46 23.71 -19.29
C ALA A 596 27.10 25.21 -19.42
N ARG A 597 26.39 25.62 -20.48
CA ARG A 597 25.93 27.00 -20.72
C ARG A 597 26.99 28.09 -20.50
N GLY A 598 28.24 27.81 -20.86
CA GLY A 598 29.36 28.74 -20.71
C GLY A 598 30.12 28.67 -19.39
N HIS A 599 29.66 27.88 -18.41
CA HIS A 599 30.37 27.68 -17.14
C HIS A 599 31.58 26.75 -17.31
N ASN A 600 32.78 27.26 -17.09
CA ASN A 600 34.03 26.53 -17.37
C ASN A 600 34.24 25.29 -16.48
N GLY A 601 33.88 25.36 -15.19
CA GLY A 601 34.00 24.19 -14.29
C GLY A 601 33.09 23.03 -14.67
N VAL A 602 31.81 23.29 -14.92
CA VAL A 602 30.85 22.29 -15.39
C VAL A 602 31.28 21.70 -16.74
N ARG A 603 31.83 22.51 -17.66
CA ARG A 603 32.35 22.03 -18.94
C ARG A 603 33.47 21.00 -18.74
N ASP A 604 34.42 21.29 -17.86
CA ASP A 604 35.54 20.38 -17.57
C ASP A 604 35.05 19.12 -16.84
N ILE A 605 34.13 19.24 -15.87
CA ILE A 605 33.54 18.07 -15.19
C ILE A 605 32.86 17.12 -16.19
N LEU A 606 32.00 17.64 -17.07
CA LEU A 606 31.32 16.82 -18.08
C LEU A 606 32.32 16.14 -19.03
N ALA A 607 33.37 16.84 -19.45
CA ALA A 607 34.41 16.28 -20.32
C ALA A 607 35.24 15.19 -19.61
N ARG A 608 35.55 15.38 -18.33
CA ARG A 608 36.41 14.45 -17.56
C ARG A 608 35.65 13.23 -17.05
N LEU A 609 34.37 13.32 -16.78
CA LEU A 609 33.54 12.18 -16.37
C LEU A 609 32.99 11.36 -17.55
N ASN A 610 33.38 11.69 -18.79
CA ASN A 610 33.00 10.96 -20.01
C ASN A 610 31.48 10.75 -20.16
N VAL A 611 30.69 11.75 -19.75
CA VAL A 611 29.23 11.66 -19.74
C VAL A 611 28.71 11.92 -21.15
N ALA A 612 28.25 10.86 -21.83
CA ALA A 612 27.79 10.92 -23.23
C ALA A 612 26.59 11.87 -23.45
N ASP A 613 25.81 12.17 -22.41
CA ASP A 613 24.69 13.11 -22.46
C ASP A 613 24.41 13.68 -21.09
N THR A 614 24.59 14.99 -20.94
CA THR A 614 24.12 16.01 -19.95
C THR A 614 23.48 15.66 -18.58
N LYS A 615 23.40 14.40 -18.15
CA LYS A 615 22.85 13.89 -16.90
C LYS A 615 23.88 14.10 -15.80
N LEU A 616 23.86 15.27 -15.20
CA LEU A 616 24.68 15.61 -14.05
C LEU A 616 23.84 16.52 -13.17
N ALA A 617 23.56 16.04 -11.96
CA ALA A 617 22.79 16.78 -10.98
C ALA A 617 23.55 18.05 -10.58
N ARG A 618 22.84 19.18 -10.63
CA ARG A 618 23.40 20.50 -10.33
C ARG A 618 22.45 21.31 -9.47
N LEU A 619 22.99 22.00 -8.48
CA LEU A 619 22.34 23.13 -7.82
C LEU A 619 22.94 24.43 -8.36
N ARG A 620 22.09 25.22 -8.98
CA ARG A 620 22.44 26.49 -9.61
C ARG A 620 22.12 27.60 -8.63
N ILE A 621 23.15 28.19 -8.04
CA ILE A 621 23.06 29.25 -7.06
C ILE A 621 23.11 30.58 -7.81
N GLY A 622 22.03 31.36 -7.71
CA GLY A 622 21.91 32.61 -8.42
C GLY A 622 22.96 33.64 -7.99
N ILE A 623 23.63 34.23 -8.98
CA ILE A 623 24.52 35.38 -8.79
C ILE A 623 24.03 36.62 -9.54
N GLY A 624 22.93 36.47 -10.29
CA GLY A 624 22.35 37.51 -11.14
C GLY A 624 23.27 37.94 -12.29
N ARG A 625 22.70 38.71 -13.22
CA ARG A 625 23.48 39.42 -14.24
C ARG A 625 23.97 40.76 -13.69
N PRO A 626 25.10 41.30 -14.20
CA PRO A 626 25.54 42.63 -13.80
C PRO A 626 24.41 43.65 -14.07
N PRO A 627 24.17 44.58 -13.13
CA PRO A 627 23.12 45.58 -13.28
C PRO A 627 23.33 46.38 -14.56
N ALA A 628 22.25 46.61 -15.31
CA ALA A 628 22.30 47.48 -16.47
C ALA A 628 22.73 48.89 -16.04
N PRO A 629 23.53 49.61 -16.84
CA PRO A 629 23.91 50.97 -16.50
C PRO A 629 22.65 51.82 -16.36
N THR A 630 22.52 52.51 -15.22
CA THR A 630 21.44 53.44 -14.94
C THR A 630 21.44 54.53 -16.01
N LYS A 631 20.34 54.65 -16.75
CA LYS A 631 20.10 55.85 -17.57
C LYS A 631 19.74 56.97 -16.59
N GLU A 632 20.71 57.77 -16.18
CA GLU A 632 20.42 59.03 -15.50
C GLU A 632 19.50 59.86 -16.40
N ALA A 633 18.43 60.42 -15.83
CA ALA A 633 17.56 61.36 -16.53
C ALA A 633 18.43 62.54 -17.00
N GLN A 634 18.59 62.69 -18.31
CA GLN A 634 19.38 63.77 -18.89
C GLN A 634 18.69 65.11 -18.59
N ASN A 635 19.31 65.91 -17.73
CA ASN A 635 18.98 67.33 -17.63
C ASN A 635 19.60 68.04 -18.84
N GLU A 636 18.77 68.70 -19.64
CA GLU A 636 19.09 69.31 -20.95
C GLU A 636 20.22 70.35 -20.92
N TRP A 637 20.58 70.86 -19.73
CA TRP A 637 21.55 71.94 -19.51
C TRP A 637 22.92 71.49 -18.95
N LEU A 638 23.13 70.21 -18.67
CA LEU A 638 24.41 69.69 -18.18
C LEU A 638 25.25 69.06 -19.33
N PRO A 639 26.59 69.20 -19.32
CA PRO A 639 27.46 68.51 -20.28
C PRO A 639 27.20 67.00 -20.25
N ARG A 640 27.19 66.34 -21.41
CA ARG A 640 26.95 64.88 -21.53
C ARG A 640 27.91 64.11 -20.62
N VAL A 641 27.43 63.66 -19.46
CA VAL A 641 28.15 62.72 -18.61
C VAL A 641 28.26 61.40 -19.38
N ARG A 642 29.47 60.84 -19.50
CA ARG A 642 29.67 59.53 -20.13
C ARG A 642 28.84 58.51 -19.37
N ALA A 643 27.88 57.88 -20.03
CA ALA A 643 27.12 56.78 -19.46
C ALA A 643 28.08 55.73 -18.86
N ALA A 644 27.83 55.30 -17.63
CA ALA A 644 28.63 54.28 -16.97
C ALA A 644 28.73 53.05 -17.88
N LYS A 645 29.95 52.56 -18.12
CA LYS A 645 30.16 51.34 -18.95
C LYS A 645 29.59 50.14 -18.20
N ALA A 646 28.81 49.31 -18.91
CA ALA A 646 28.32 48.04 -18.37
C ALA A 646 29.50 47.17 -17.90
N VAL A 647 29.35 46.55 -16.72
CA VAL A 647 30.36 45.66 -16.16
C VAL A 647 30.45 44.39 -17.02
N PRO A 648 31.63 44.04 -17.57
CA PRO A 648 31.82 42.79 -18.29
C PRO A 648 31.49 41.56 -17.42
N VAL A 649 30.91 40.52 -18.01
CA VAL A 649 30.43 39.33 -17.28
C VAL A 649 31.57 38.61 -16.54
N ASP A 650 32.75 38.53 -17.15
CA ASP A 650 33.97 37.96 -16.54
C ASP A 650 34.37 38.70 -15.26
N LYS A 651 34.29 40.05 -15.27
CA LYS A 651 34.56 40.87 -14.08
C LYS A 651 33.45 40.74 -13.03
N TRP A 652 32.20 40.59 -13.46
CA TRP A 652 31.06 40.38 -12.55
C TRP A 652 31.19 39.07 -11.80
N VAL A 653 31.46 37.97 -12.50
CA VAL A 653 31.61 36.64 -11.90
C VAL A 653 32.80 36.61 -10.92
N LEU A 654 33.90 37.30 -11.22
CA LEU A 654 35.06 37.40 -10.33
C LEU A 654 34.93 38.44 -9.21
N SER A 655 33.80 39.17 -9.13
CA SER A 655 33.58 40.15 -8.07
C SER A 655 33.25 39.48 -6.73
N LYS A 656 33.63 40.13 -5.62
CA LYS A 656 33.35 39.65 -4.27
C LYS A 656 31.86 39.72 -3.96
N LEU A 657 31.36 38.74 -3.23
CA LEU A 657 30.03 38.81 -2.60
C LEU A 657 30.00 40.02 -1.65
N THR A 658 28.90 40.75 -1.67
CA THR A 658 28.63 41.79 -0.66
C THR A 658 28.48 41.15 0.72
N LYS A 659 28.49 41.96 1.79
CA LYS A 659 28.35 41.45 3.15
C LYS A 659 27.02 40.70 3.34
N ASP A 660 25.93 41.23 2.79
CA ASP A 660 24.60 40.64 2.91
C ASP A 660 24.47 39.37 2.08
N GLU A 661 25.02 39.35 0.86
CA GLU A 661 25.07 38.15 0.02
C GLU A 661 25.91 37.04 0.68
N LEU A 662 27.06 37.39 1.25
CA LEU A 662 27.90 36.45 1.98
C LEU A 662 27.18 35.91 3.22
N ALA A 663 26.53 36.77 3.99
CA ALA A 663 25.72 36.37 5.14
C ALA A 663 24.60 35.40 4.72
N SER A 664 23.90 35.65 3.60
CA SER A 664 22.89 34.73 3.07
C SER A 664 23.46 33.34 2.72
N CYS A 665 24.75 33.28 2.34
CA CYS A 665 25.45 32.03 2.00
C CYS A 665 26.09 31.31 3.19
N THR A 666 26.39 32.01 4.30
CA THR A 666 27.20 31.44 5.40
C THR A 666 26.58 31.54 6.79
N ALA A 667 25.63 32.43 7.02
CA ALA A 667 24.98 32.57 8.31
C ALA A 667 24.08 31.36 8.62
N GLN A 668 23.88 31.08 9.90
CA GLN A 668 23.06 29.96 10.35
C GLN A 668 21.61 30.06 9.85
N ASP A 669 21.07 31.27 9.69
CA ASP A 669 19.73 31.60 9.19
C ASP A 669 19.75 32.11 7.73
N GLY A 670 20.89 31.98 7.04
CA GLY A 670 21.05 32.44 5.67
C GLY A 670 20.08 31.78 4.69
N GLU A 671 19.45 32.58 3.84
CA GLU A 671 18.43 32.11 2.88
C GLU A 671 19.03 31.20 1.81
N VAL A 672 20.16 31.59 1.21
CA VAL A 672 20.81 30.80 0.15
C VAL A 672 21.27 29.46 0.69
N VAL A 673 21.99 29.43 1.81
CA VAL A 673 22.46 28.17 2.40
C VAL A 673 21.30 27.26 2.83
N GLY A 674 20.20 27.82 3.34
CA GLY A 674 18.99 27.05 3.66
C GLY A 674 18.34 26.42 2.42
N GLN A 675 18.28 27.14 1.30
CA GLN A 675 17.81 26.58 0.03
C GLN A 675 18.76 25.51 -0.51
N VAL A 676 20.08 25.70 -0.40
CA VAL A 676 21.09 24.70 -0.78
C VAL A 676 20.94 23.43 0.06
N GLU A 677 20.80 23.54 1.38
CA GLU A 677 20.57 22.39 2.27
C GLU A 677 19.31 21.64 1.85
N LYS A 678 18.18 22.33 1.74
CA LYS A 678 16.90 21.71 1.37
C LYS A 678 16.97 20.97 0.03
N ALA A 679 17.60 21.58 -0.97
CA ALA A 679 17.76 20.97 -2.29
C ALA A 679 18.75 19.80 -2.28
N THR A 680 19.82 19.88 -1.48
CA THR A 680 20.82 18.81 -1.31
C THR A 680 20.20 17.60 -0.61
N LEU A 681 19.51 17.80 0.52
CA LEU A 681 18.80 16.73 1.24
C LEU A 681 17.77 16.06 0.33
N LYS A 682 16.98 16.84 -0.42
CA LYS A 682 16.01 16.28 -1.36
C LYS A 682 16.66 15.41 -2.44
N TRP A 683 17.81 15.82 -2.97
CA TRP A 683 18.55 15.02 -3.95
C TRP A 683 19.10 13.74 -3.31
N ILE A 684 19.68 13.82 -2.11
CA ILE A 684 20.16 12.65 -1.36
C ILE A 684 19.02 11.67 -1.11
N GLN A 685 17.87 12.13 -0.60
CA GLN A 685 16.69 11.29 -0.34
C GLN A 685 16.18 10.59 -1.60
N GLN A 686 16.09 11.31 -2.72
CA GLN A 686 15.69 10.72 -4.00
C GLN A 686 16.68 9.62 -4.41
N ARG A 687 17.98 9.90 -4.32
CA ARG A 687 19.00 8.93 -4.70
C ARG A 687 19.01 7.70 -3.79
N CYS A 688 18.89 7.89 -2.48
CA CYS A 688 18.74 6.80 -1.52
C CYS A 688 17.51 5.94 -1.81
N SER A 689 16.39 6.54 -2.22
CA SER A 689 15.18 5.81 -2.59
C SER A 689 15.36 4.98 -3.86
N GLU A 690 16.08 5.50 -4.85
CA GLU A 690 16.42 4.76 -6.08
C GLU A 690 17.33 3.56 -5.78
N LEU A 691 18.31 3.74 -4.89
CA LEU A 691 19.22 2.68 -4.46
C LEU A 691 18.55 1.66 -3.53
N GLY A 692 17.64 2.12 -2.65
CA GLY A 692 16.94 1.29 -1.67
C GLY A 692 15.67 0.62 -2.18
N ALA A 693 15.23 0.90 -3.42
CA ALA A 693 14.04 0.29 -4.01
C ALA A 693 14.17 -1.24 -4.21
N GLU A 694 15.40 -1.76 -4.28
CA GLU A 694 15.66 -3.21 -4.33
C GLU A 694 15.39 -3.91 -2.98
N ASP A 695 15.46 -3.17 -1.86
CA ASP A 695 15.27 -3.68 -0.48
C ASP A 695 13.87 -3.36 0.11
N ALA A 696 13.03 -2.58 -0.60
CA ALA A 696 11.81 -1.97 -0.07
C ALA A 696 10.55 -2.88 -0.04
N SER A 697 10.71 -4.20 -0.21
CA SER A 697 9.58 -5.11 -0.47
C SER A 697 8.77 -5.55 0.76
N GLU A 698 9.15 -5.18 1.98
CA GLU A 698 8.43 -5.55 3.20
C GLU A 698 7.51 -4.43 3.69
N GLN A 699 6.43 -4.16 2.94
CA GLN A 699 5.30 -3.44 3.53
C GLN A 699 4.66 -4.34 4.59
N ARG A 700 5.01 -4.16 5.87
CA ARG A 700 4.44 -4.94 6.99
C ARG A 700 2.91 -4.92 7.05
N LEU A 701 2.29 -3.84 6.57
CA LEU A 701 0.85 -3.64 6.57
C LEU A 701 0.41 -2.78 5.38
N ALA A 702 -0.60 -3.25 4.64
CA ALA A 702 -1.18 -2.56 3.50
C ALA A 702 -2.73 -2.53 3.57
N MET A 703 -3.31 -1.41 3.12
CA MET A 703 -4.76 -1.22 3.02
C MET A 703 -5.16 -1.23 1.55
N ARG A 704 -5.86 -2.27 1.09
CA ARG A 704 -6.24 -2.40 -0.31
C ARG A 704 -7.69 -1.98 -0.56
N LYS A 705 -7.91 -1.46 -1.77
CA LYS A 705 -9.24 -1.07 -2.26
C LYS A 705 -9.91 -2.24 -2.95
N ASP A 706 -11.22 -2.31 -2.87
CA ASP A 706 -12.05 -3.19 -3.68
C ASP A 706 -12.15 -2.70 -5.13
N GLN A 707 -12.89 -3.44 -5.96
CA GLN A 707 -13.17 -3.09 -7.36
C GLN A 707 -13.95 -1.78 -7.54
N PHE A 708 -14.53 -1.23 -6.47
CA PHE A 708 -15.26 0.04 -6.47
C PHE A 708 -14.40 1.21 -5.96
N GLY A 709 -13.12 0.97 -5.67
CA GLY A 709 -12.18 1.98 -5.19
C GLY A 709 -12.33 2.33 -3.70
N ILE A 710 -13.04 1.50 -2.93
CA ILE A 710 -13.26 1.68 -1.48
C ILE A 710 -12.27 0.79 -0.73
N HIS A 711 -11.61 1.33 0.29
CA HIS A 711 -10.75 0.53 1.17
C HIS A 711 -11.58 -0.49 1.96
N ARG A 712 -11.25 -1.78 1.81
CA ARG A 712 -12.04 -2.90 2.34
C ARG A 712 -11.23 -4.02 2.98
N SER A 713 -9.93 -4.13 2.71
CA SER A 713 -9.13 -5.21 3.27
C SER A 713 -7.80 -4.72 3.83
N VAL A 714 -7.41 -5.34 4.94
CA VAL A 714 -6.08 -5.21 5.55
C VAL A 714 -5.25 -6.41 5.15
N TRP A 715 -4.01 -6.14 4.78
CA TRP A 715 -3.02 -7.13 4.37
C TRP A 715 -1.80 -6.98 5.26
N ILE A 716 -1.40 -8.04 5.94
CA ILE A 716 -0.22 -8.07 6.81
C ILE A 716 0.75 -9.05 6.19
N TYR A 717 1.99 -8.62 6.00
CA TYR A 717 3.07 -9.41 5.39
C TYR A 717 4.04 -9.91 6.45
#